data_AF-A0AAE9DLI3-F1
#
_entry.id   AF-A0AAE9DLI3-F1
#
_cell.length_a   1.000
_cell.length_b   1.000
_cell.length_c   1.000
_cell.angle_alpha   90.00
_cell.angle_beta   90.00
_cell.angle_gamma   90.00
#
_symmetry.space_group_name_H-M   'P 1'
#
loop_
_entity.id
_entity.type
_entity.pdbx_description
1 polymer ?
#
loop_
_entity_poly.entity_id
_entity_poly.type
_entity_poly.pdbx_seq_one_letter_code
_entity_poly.pdbx_strand_id
1 'polypeptide(L)'
;MPNLTIASVSRSNIHRLARCFFSVDSTKYAQSKDPKMPMLPHAINLSGDSQPGAIADDQLKQYRDTHKEPHVLTMSNGAPIYTKTASLTAGSRGPMLLQDVVFLDEMAHFDRERIPERVVHAKGGGAHGYFEVTHDITKYCKADMFSEIGKKTPMLARFSTVGGESGSADTARDPRGFALKFYTEEGNWDLVGNNTPIFFIRDAIHFPNFIHTQKRNPRTHLKDRNAMYDFWINRPESIHQVMFLFSDRGTPDGFRHMNGYGSHAFKMVNKEGQPIYCKFHFKPKQGVKNLSAADANKLAGDNPDYAIEDLFNAIEKKNFPEWTLFIQVMTFEQAEKWEMNPFDVTKVWPHGDFPLIEVGKMILNRNPKNYFAEIEQSAFCPAHVVPGIEFSPDKMLQGRLFSYTDTHYHRLGPNYIQLPVNCPYRSRAHNTQRDGLMTIDSQEDAPNYFPNSFNGYRTREDVKESTFGLTGDVDRYETTDDHNFEQPRQFWEKVLKEDERDRLVENFADSLSGCYEQIQEGMLKIFSKVHPDFGNAVRHALCQRKKKTMPNDPSDNQLKNYKATYPKPQVITTSNGAPIYTKTAVLTAGRRGPMLMQDVVYMDEMAHFDRERIPERVVHAKGAGAHGYFEVTHDISKYCKADIFNKVGKQTPLLVRFSTVGGESGSADTARDPRGFAIKFYTEEGNWDLVGNNTPIFFIRDPIHFPNFIHTQKRNPQTHLKDPNAIFDFWLHRPEALHQVMFLFGDRGLPDGYRHMNGYGSHTFKMVNKEGKAVYCKFHFKPTQGVKSLTVEKAGRLASEDPDYSIRDLFNAIEKGDFPVWKMFIQVMTFEQAEKWEFNPFDVTKVWPHGEFPLIEVGKMVLNRNPRNYFAEIEQSAFCPAHIVPGIEFSPDKMLQGRIFSYTDTHFHRLGPNYIQLPVNCPYRSRAHNTQRDGSMAYDNQQHAPNYFPNSFNYGKTRSDVKDNVFQTVGDVDRYESGDDNNYEQPRVFWEKILDTGARERMCQNFAGALGGCHDFIVAGMLDHFTKVHPDFGARVKALIQAQTRSHI
;
A
#
# COMPACT_ATOMS: atom_id res chain seq x y z
N MET A 1 -30.35 -25.77 59.85
CA MET A 1 -29.79 -26.11 61.18
C MET A 1 -28.26 -26.05 61.11
N PRO A 2 -27.56 -25.68 62.20
CA PRO A 2 -26.92 -24.36 62.22
C PRO A 2 -25.50 -24.36 62.86
N ASN A 3 -25.07 -23.19 63.39
CA ASN A 3 -24.03 -22.99 64.44
C ASN A 3 -22.55 -23.02 63.99
N LEU A 4 -21.56 -22.32 64.58
CA LEU A 4 -21.44 -21.11 65.47
C LEU A 4 -19.92 -20.71 65.44
N THR A 5 -19.36 -19.57 65.89
CA THR A 5 -19.82 -18.35 66.58
C THR A 5 -18.94 -17.14 66.15
N ILE A 6 -19.30 -15.91 66.53
CA ILE A 6 -18.42 -14.73 66.51
C ILE A 6 -17.33 -14.84 67.59
N ALA A 7 -16.11 -14.36 67.29
CA ALA A 7 -15.11 -13.99 68.30
C ALA A 7 -14.63 -12.54 68.06
N SER A 8 -14.88 -11.65 69.02
CA SER A 8 -14.51 -10.24 68.96
C SER A 8 -13.15 -9.98 69.62
N VAL A 9 -12.21 -9.30 68.93
CA VAL A 9 -10.99 -8.79 69.55
C VAL A 9 -10.71 -7.33 69.15
N SER A 10 -10.87 -6.44 70.13
CA SER A 10 -10.19 -5.16 70.40
C SER A 10 -9.73 -4.23 69.26
N ARG A 11 -10.16 -2.96 69.34
CA ARG A 11 -9.80 -1.83 68.46
C ARG A 11 -8.38 -1.25 68.64
N SER A 12 -7.49 -1.85 69.44
CA SER A 12 -6.21 -1.20 69.82
C SER A 12 -5.02 -1.40 68.88
N ASN A 13 -5.05 -2.33 67.91
CA ASN A 13 -3.88 -2.65 67.05
C ASN A 13 -3.88 -2.04 65.64
N ILE A 14 -4.93 -1.33 65.22
CA ILE A 14 -5.01 -0.71 63.87
C ILE A 14 -4.22 0.62 63.78
N HIS A 15 -3.80 1.22 64.91
CA HIS A 15 -3.12 2.53 64.95
C HIS A 15 -1.58 2.49 64.92
N ARG A 16 -0.94 1.34 64.65
CA ARG A 16 0.53 1.26 64.49
C ARG A 16 1.03 0.89 63.08
N LEU A 17 0.14 0.54 62.15
CA LEU A 17 0.49 0.30 60.73
C LEU A 17 0.06 1.44 59.79
N ALA A 18 -0.83 2.34 60.21
CA ALA A 18 -1.35 3.46 59.42
C ALA A 18 -0.54 4.78 59.55
N ARG A 19 0.78 4.70 59.79
CA ARG A 19 1.68 5.88 59.95
C ARG A 19 2.97 5.83 59.11
N CYS A 20 3.00 5.02 58.06
CA CYS A 20 4.11 4.99 57.08
C CYS A 20 3.69 5.39 55.65
N PHE A 21 2.41 5.75 55.44
CA PHE A 21 1.90 6.31 54.19
C PHE A 21 1.06 7.56 54.53
N PHE A 22 1.09 8.56 53.65
CA PHE A 22 0.48 9.90 53.79
C PHE A 22 1.13 10.84 54.81
N SER A 23 2.31 11.34 54.43
CA SER A 23 2.70 12.72 54.72
C SER A 23 3.27 13.32 53.43
N VAL A 24 2.42 14.03 52.67
CA VAL A 24 2.84 14.87 51.55
C VAL A 24 2.28 16.25 51.82
N ASP A 25 3.18 17.17 52.16
CA ASP A 25 2.89 18.57 52.44
C ASP A 25 2.51 19.29 51.13
N SER A 26 1.24 19.70 51.01
CA SER A 26 0.63 20.20 49.78
C SER A 26 1.06 21.63 49.38
N THR A 27 2.12 22.17 50.00
CA THR A 27 2.59 23.54 49.77
C THR A 27 3.90 23.66 48.97
N LYS A 28 4.48 22.54 48.49
CA LYS A 28 5.76 22.52 47.74
C LYS A 28 5.67 22.16 46.25
N TYR A 29 4.47 22.13 45.67
CA TYR A 29 4.29 21.80 44.24
C TYR A 29 4.46 22.98 43.26
N ALA A 30 4.69 24.19 43.77
CA ALA A 30 5.19 25.30 42.97
C ALA A 30 6.71 25.45 43.19
N GLN A 31 7.48 25.53 42.09
CA GLN A 31 8.94 25.73 42.04
C GLN A 31 9.86 24.49 42.18
N SER A 32 9.52 23.33 41.58
CA SER A 32 10.57 22.39 41.12
C SER A 32 10.94 22.68 39.65
N LYS A 33 12.24 22.83 39.38
CA LYS A 33 12.80 23.13 38.03
C LYS A 33 13.19 21.88 37.23
N ASP A 34 12.72 20.70 37.61
CA ASP A 34 13.09 19.44 36.96
C ASP A 34 11.94 18.41 37.00
N PRO A 35 11.13 18.31 35.94
CA PRO A 35 10.18 17.23 35.76
C PRO A 35 10.77 16.16 34.83
N LYS A 36 11.41 15.14 35.42
CA LYS A 36 11.47 13.82 34.75
C LYS A 36 10.05 13.25 34.72
N MET A 37 9.27 13.67 33.72
CA MET A 37 7.99 13.07 33.39
C MET A 37 8.16 11.55 33.26
N PRO A 38 7.21 10.74 33.74
CA PRO A 38 7.11 9.37 33.27
C PRO A 38 6.79 9.45 31.78
N MET A 39 7.79 9.18 30.93
CA MET A 39 7.56 9.04 29.50
C MET A 39 6.51 7.95 29.29
N LEU A 40 5.60 8.16 28.33
CA LEU A 40 4.84 7.05 27.75
C LEU A 40 5.85 5.92 27.44
N PRO A 41 5.58 4.65 27.79
CA PRO A 41 6.60 3.59 27.81
C PRO A 41 7.27 3.29 26.46
N HIS A 42 6.81 3.93 25.37
CA HIS A 42 7.35 3.82 24.01
C HIS A 42 7.64 5.19 23.36
N ALA A 43 7.91 6.24 24.16
CA ALA A 43 8.37 7.51 23.63
C ALA A 43 9.68 7.32 22.84
N ILE A 44 9.62 7.53 21.52
CA ILE A 44 10.78 7.42 20.64
C ILE A 44 11.80 8.46 21.12
N ASN A 45 13.01 8.01 21.48
CA ASN A 45 14.09 8.96 21.74
C ASN A 45 14.50 9.61 20.41
N LEU A 46 13.91 10.76 20.13
CA LEU A 46 14.15 11.54 18.93
C LEU A 46 15.43 12.39 19.01
N SER A 47 16.17 12.34 20.13
CA SER A 47 17.41 13.08 20.37
C SER A 47 18.66 12.19 20.26
N GLY A 48 19.66 12.68 19.53
CA GLY A 48 20.93 12.00 19.27
C GLY A 48 21.14 11.64 17.79
N ASP A 49 22.39 11.75 17.33
CA ASP A 49 22.82 11.23 16.02
C ASP A 49 22.69 9.70 15.98
N SER A 50 22.58 9.11 14.78
CA SER A 50 22.80 7.67 14.65
C SER A 50 24.26 7.31 15.01
N GLN A 51 24.40 6.27 15.84
CA GLN A 51 25.67 5.54 15.88
C GLN A 51 25.88 4.88 14.51
N PRO A 52 27.12 4.76 13.99
CA PRO A 52 27.35 4.21 12.66
C PRO A 52 26.71 2.83 12.52
N GLY A 53 25.71 2.72 11.65
CA GLY A 53 25.20 1.46 11.18
C GLY A 53 25.98 0.94 9.98
N ALA A 54 25.61 -0.24 9.55
CA ALA A 54 26.03 -0.76 8.25
C ALA A 54 25.07 -0.25 7.15
N ILE A 55 25.43 -0.44 5.89
CA ILE A 55 24.56 -0.03 4.76
C ILE A 55 23.24 -0.82 4.75
N ALA A 56 22.26 -0.39 3.96
CA ALA A 56 20.91 -0.96 3.98
C ALA A 56 20.85 -2.50 3.89
N ASP A 57 21.74 -3.12 3.09
CA ASP A 57 21.83 -4.58 2.90
C ASP A 57 22.36 -5.35 4.13
N ASP A 58 23.10 -4.69 5.03
CA ASP A 58 23.72 -5.26 6.22
C ASP A 58 22.83 -5.12 7.48
N GLN A 59 21.61 -4.58 7.36
CA GLN A 59 20.75 -4.23 8.50
C GLN A 59 20.52 -5.41 9.45
N LEU A 60 20.20 -6.60 8.91
CA LEU A 60 20.00 -7.82 9.70
C LEU A 60 21.30 -8.33 10.34
N LYS A 61 22.43 -8.20 9.63
CA LYS A 61 23.75 -8.53 10.17
C LYS A 61 24.10 -7.63 11.35
N GLN A 62 23.84 -6.32 11.25
CA GLN A 62 24.03 -5.38 12.36
C GLN A 62 23.12 -5.73 13.54
N TYR A 63 21.86 -6.09 13.30
CA TYR A 63 20.95 -6.54 14.36
C TYR A 63 21.52 -7.76 15.11
N ARG A 64 21.91 -8.81 14.38
CA ARG A 64 22.55 -10.01 14.94
C ARG A 64 23.84 -9.70 15.72
N ASP A 65 24.70 -8.87 15.15
CA ASP A 65 26.00 -8.55 15.76
C ASP A 65 25.86 -7.70 17.04
N THR A 66 24.72 -7.02 17.23
CA THR A 66 24.38 -6.20 18.41
C THR A 66 23.47 -6.89 19.43
N HIS A 67 22.67 -7.89 19.02
CA HIS A 67 21.72 -8.62 19.88
C HIS A 67 22.13 -10.09 20.03
N LYS A 68 23.15 -10.33 20.87
CA LYS A 68 23.79 -11.66 21.01
C LYS A 68 22.95 -12.71 21.72
N GLU A 69 22.07 -12.29 22.63
CA GLU A 69 21.19 -13.16 23.40
C GLU A 69 19.75 -13.04 22.85
N PRO A 70 19.18 -14.08 22.25
CA PRO A 70 17.81 -14.02 21.72
C PRO A 70 16.77 -13.98 22.85
N HIS A 71 15.69 -13.22 22.64
CA HIS A 71 14.57 -13.18 23.57
C HIS A 71 13.70 -14.44 23.48
N VAL A 72 13.04 -14.79 24.60
CA VAL A 72 12.01 -15.85 24.61
C VAL A 72 10.80 -15.37 23.79
N LEU A 73 10.35 -16.19 22.85
CA LEU A 73 9.19 -15.87 22.02
C LEU A 73 7.88 -16.03 22.82
N THR A 74 6.95 -15.09 22.64
CA THR A 74 5.64 -15.07 23.32
C THR A 74 4.49 -14.93 22.32
N MET A 75 3.29 -15.27 22.75
CA MET A 75 2.04 -14.77 22.13
C MET A 75 1.87 -13.28 22.45
N SER A 76 0.91 -12.62 21.79
CA SER A 76 0.58 -11.20 21.96
C SER A 76 0.25 -10.79 23.41
N ASN A 77 -0.23 -11.73 24.22
CA ASN A 77 -0.52 -11.55 25.65
C ASN A 77 0.70 -11.73 26.58
N GLY A 78 1.89 -11.97 26.04
CA GLY A 78 3.13 -12.16 26.81
C GLY A 78 3.36 -13.58 27.35
N ALA A 79 2.48 -14.55 27.07
CA ALA A 79 2.69 -15.94 27.47
C ALA A 79 3.78 -16.61 26.59
N PRO A 80 4.77 -17.32 27.17
CA PRO A 80 5.87 -17.93 26.42
C PRO A 80 5.40 -19.11 25.57
N ILE A 81 6.03 -19.29 24.41
CA ILE A 81 5.75 -20.37 23.46
C ILE A 81 6.81 -21.47 23.60
N TYR A 82 6.37 -22.73 23.72
CA TYR A 82 7.27 -23.89 23.79
C TYR A 82 8.02 -24.15 22.47
N THR A 83 7.30 -24.19 21.35
CA THR A 83 7.88 -24.24 20.00
C THR A 83 6.95 -23.61 18.97
N LYS A 84 7.56 -23.12 17.89
CA LYS A 84 6.92 -22.56 16.68
C LYS A 84 7.39 -23.29 15.40
N THR A 85 7.95 -24.49 15.53
CA THR A 85 8.46 -25.28 14.40
C THR A 85 7.37 -26.03 13.64
N ALA A 86 6.21 -26.25 14.25
CA ALA A 86 5.06 -26.91 13.64
C ALA A 86 3.71 -26.50 14.27
N SER A 87 2.65 -26.52 13.46
CA SER A 87 1.26 -26.46 13.94
C SER A 87 0.84 -27.76 14.64
N LEU A 88 -0.06 -27.60 15.61
CA LEU A 88 -0.65 -28.67 16.43
C LEU A 88 -1.67 -29.49 15.61
N THR A 89 -1.43 -30.79 15.48
CA THR A 89 -2.28 -31.71 14.69
C THR A 89 -2.66 -32.97 15.47
N ALA A 90 -3.73 -33.65 15.05
CA ALA A 90 -4.11 -34.97 15.58
C ALA A 90 -3.36 -36.09 14.85
N GLY A 91 -2.14 -36.40 15.31
CA GLY A 91 -1.17 -37.24 14.60
C GLY A 91 -0.38 -36.48 13.52
N SER A 92 0.73 -37.06 13.06
CA SER A 92 1.71 -36.42 12.17
C SER A 92 1.20 -36.13 10.75
N ARG A 93 0.24 -36.92 10.25
CA ARG A 93 -0.46 -36.73 8.98
C ARG A 93 -1.93 -36.31 9.17
N GLY A 94 -2.31 -35.89 10.36
CA GLY A 94 -3.68 -35.49 10.70
C GLY A 94 -3.96 -34.00 10.50
N PRO A 95 -5.24 -33.58 10.58
CA PRO A 95 -5.64 -32.18 10.44
C PRO A 95 -5.17 -31.34 11.64
N MET A 96 -5.08 -30.03 11.41
CA MET A 96 -4.85 -29.04 12.47
C MET A 96 -6.06 -28.90 13.39
N LEU A 97 -5.80 -28.42 14.61
CA LEU A 97 -6.81 -28.23 15.63
C LEU A 97 -7.07 -26.75 15.91
N LEU A 98 -8.33 -26.40 16.16
CA LEU A 98 -8.75 -25.05 16.57
C LEU A 98 -8.10 -24.58 17.89
N GLN A 99 -7.58 -25.51 18.70
CA GLN A 99 -6.85 -25.19 19.93
C GLN A 99 -5.37 -24.80 19.71
N ASP A 100 -4.88 -24.73 18.46
CA ASP A 100 -3.59 -24.10 18.16
C ASP A 100 -3.65 -22.57 18.26
N VAL A 101 -3.80 -22.07 19.49
CA VAL A 101 -3.92 -20.63 19.76
C VAL A 101 -2.67 -19.84 19.38
N VAL A 102 -1.49 -20.49 19.29
CA VAL A 102 -0.24 -19.86 18.84
C VAL A 102 -0.32 -19.51 17.35
N PHE A 103 -0.80 -20.46 16.52
CA PHE A 103 -1.05 -20.20 15.10
C PHE A 103 -2.12 -19.12 14.90
N LEU A 104 -3.23 -19.17 15.66
CA LEU A 104 -4.33 -18.22 15.51
C LEU A 104 -3.95 -16.80 15.91
N ASP A 105 -3.21 -16.61 17.01
CA ASP A 105 -2.74 -15.30 17.50
C ASP A 105 -1.85 -14.60 16.47
N GLU A 106 -0.86 -15.31 15.93
CA GLU A 106 0.05 -14.76 14.93
C GLU A 106 -0.63 -14.51 13.59
N MET A 107 -1.39 -15.49 13.07
CA MET A 107 -2.03 -15.37 11.76
C MET A 107 -3.03 -14.22 11.75
N ALA A 108 -3.80 -14.04 12.82
CA ALA A 108 -4.74 -12.93 12.95
C ALA A 108 -4.04 -11.55 13.01
N HIS A 109 -2.82 -11.47 13.55
CA HIS A 109 -2.02 -10.23 13.48
C HIS A 109 -1.48 -10.00 12.06
N PHE A 110 -0.91 -11.03 11.43
CA PHE A 110 -0.41 -10.97 10.05
C PHE A 110 -1.49 -10.51 9.06
N ASP A 111 -2.68 -11.10 9.15
CA ASP A 111 -3.85 -10.79 8.30
C ASP A 111 -4.35 -9.33 8.44
N ARG A 112 -3.86 -8.59 9.46
CA ARG A 112 -4.21 -7.19 9.80
C ARG A 112 -3.09 -6.18 9.60
N GLU A 113 -1.90 -6.57 9.17
CA GLU A 113 -0.74 -5.67 9.04
C GLU A 113 -0.93 -4.50 8.06
N ARG A 114 -1.84 -4.61 7.08
CA ARG A 114 -2.08 -3.56 6.10
C ARG A 114 -3.12 -2.58 6.64
N ILE A 115 -2.73 -1.32 6.78
CA ILE A 115 -3.64 -0.18 6.84
C ILE A 115 -3.89 0.34 5.41
N PRO A 116 -4.88 1.22 5.17
CA PRO A 116 -4.97 1.94 3.91
C PRO A 116 -3.67 2.70 3.62
N GLU A 117 -3.20 2.68 2.37
CA GLU A 117 -2.14 3.62 1.97
C GLU A 117 -2.69 5.06 1.92
N ARG A 118 -1.79 6.04 1.86
CA ARG A 118 -2.20 7.44 1.63
C ARG A 118 -2.87 7.55 0.25
N VAL A 119 -4.02 8.24 0.18
CA VAL A 119 -4.78 8.43 -1.07
C VAL A 119 -3.93 9.03 -2.21
N VAL A 120 -2.98 9.88 -1.83
CA VAL A 120 -1.89 10.46 -2.64
C VAL A 120 -0.57 10.34 -1.87
N HIS A 121 0.58 10.39 -2.56
CA HIS A 121 1.89 10.31 -1.91
C HIS A 121 2.14 9.01 -1.13
N ALA A 122 1.62 7.88 -1.63
CA ALA A 122 1.75 6.56 -1.01
C ALA A 122 3.22 6.12 -0.92
N LYS A 123 3.92 5.96 -2.06
CA LYS A 123 5.34 5.62 -2.08
C LYS A 123 6.21 6.77 -1.55
N GLY A 124 7.09 6.48 -0.59
CA GLY A 124 7.99 7.48 -0.03
C GLY A 124 8.98 6.93 0.99
N GLY A 125 9.90 7.80 1.41
CA GLY A 125 10.89 7.55 2.47
C GLY A 125 10.94 8.73 3.43
N GLY A 126 11.64 8.60 4.55
CA GLY A 126 11.76 9.71 5.49
C GLY A 126 12.88 9.49 6.50
N ALA A 127 13.25 10.58 7.15
CA ALA A 127 14.32 10.61 8.13
C ALA A 127 14.07 11.72 9.16
N HIS A 128 14.68 11.56 10.33
CA HIS A 128 14.62 12.54 11.41
C HIS A 128 15.86 13.43 11.42
N GLY A 129 15.71 14.56 12.10
CA GLY A 129 16.83 15.42 12.42
C GLY A 129 16.39 16.66 13.17
N TYR A 130 16.97 17.80 12.82
CA TYR A 130 16.65 19.07 13.46
C TYR A 130 16.67 20.25 12.49
N PHE A 131 15.91 21.27 12.84
CA PHE A 131 16.02 22.62 12.31
C PHE A 131 16.83 23.48 13.28
N GLU A 132 17.74 24.30 12.75
CA GLU A 132 18.56 25.25 13.51
C GLU A 132 18.34 26.66 12.95
N VAL A 133 17.91 27.59 13.81
CA VAL A 133 17.79 29.01 13.45
C VAL A 133 19.19 29.58 13.20
N THR A 134 19.37 30.32 12.11
CA THR A 134 20.65 30.98 11.77
C THR A 134 20.53 32.50 11.65
N HIS A 135 19.31 32.99 11.41
CA HIS A 135 19.01 34.39 11.16
C HIS A 135 17.74 34.80 11.90
N ASP A 136 17.71 36.03 12.42
CA ASP A 136 16.58 36.57 13.16
C ASP A 136 15.45 37.02 12.21
N ILE A 137 14.29 36.37 12.35
CA ILE A 137 13.04 36.73 11.66
C ILE A 137 11.92 37.14 12.62
N THR A 138 12.22 37.41 13.90
CA THR A 138 11.23 37.71 14.95
C THR A 138 10.40 38.96 14.65
N LYS A 139 10.95 39.91 13.89
CA LYS A 139 10.22 41.06 13.30
C LYS A 139 9.02 40.67 12.43
N TYR A 140 8.98 39.45 11.92
CA TYR A 140 7.89 38.91 11.10
C TYR A 140 7.04 37.86 11.84
N CYS A 141 7.64 37.04 12.71
CA CYS A 141 7.00 35.85 13.30
C CYS A 141 7.32 35.70 14.79
N LYS A 142 6.30 35.55 15.64
CA LYS A 142 6.43 35.34 17.09
C LYS A 142 6.64 33.88 17.52
N ALA A 143 6.58 32.93 16.59
CA ALA A 143 6.65 31.49 16.90
C ALA A 143 7.94 31.12 17.64
N ASP A 144 7.80 30.39 18.76
CA ASP A 144 8.93 30.16 19.67
C ASP A 144 10.10 29.39 19.02
N MET A 145 9.86 28.59 17.98
CA MET A 145 10.96 27.92 17.26
C MET A 145 11.91 28.88 16.53
N PHE A 146 11.52 30.14 16.30
CA PHE A 146 12.35 31.18 15.69
C PHE A 146 12.86 32.23 16.71
N SER A 147 12.67 32.00 18.02
CA SER A 147 12.89 33.03 19.04
C SER A 147 14.35 33.37 19.34
N GLU A 148 15.31 32.54 18.94
CA GLU A 148 16.74 32.71 19.19
C GLU A 148 17.61 32.06 18.09
N ILE A 149 18.67 32.74 17.65
CA ILE A 149 19.66 32.18 16.71
C ILE A 149 20.44 31.05 17.39
N GLY A 150 20.59 29.92 16.71
CA GLY A 150 21.19 28.70 17.25
C GLY A 150 20.19 27.76 17.95
N LYS A 151 18.93 28.19 18.16
CA LYS A 151 17.87 27.31 18.69
C LYS A 151 17.65 26.12 17.77
N LYS A 152 17.61 24.92 18.35
CA LYS A 152 17.39 23.66 17.64
C LYS A 152 16.03 23.06 17.96
N THR A 153 15.24 22.80 16.92
CA THR A 153 13.93 22.15 17.01
C THR A 153 14.02 20.77 16.38
N PRO A 154 13.76 19.67 17.11
CA PRO A 154 13.68 18.33 16.54
C PRO A 154 12.61 18.24 15.46
N MET A 155 12.84 17.40 14.44
CA MET A 155 11.89 17.24 13.34
C MET A 155 11.90 15.87 12.65
N LEU A 156 10.84 15.61 11.90
CA LEU A 156 10.71 14.51 10.94
C LEU A 156 10.45 15.10 9.54
N ALA A 157 11.14 14.55 8.53
CA ALA A 157 10.87 14.81 7.12
C ALA A 157 10.38 13.52 6.43
N ARG A 158 9.33 13.64 5.59
CA ARG A 158 8.89 12.57 4.67
C ARG A 158 8.87 13.08 3.24
N PHE A 159 9.53 12.33 2.36
CA PHE A 159 9.57 12.53 0.92
C PHE A 159 8.78 11.44 0.21
N SER A 160 8.28 11.73 -0.99
CA SER A 160 7.37 10.81 -1.72
C SER A 160 7.20 11.19 -3.18
N THR A 161 6.76 10.25 -4.03
CA THR A 161 6.07 10.56 -5.30
C THR A 161 4.62 11.00 -5.01
N VAL A 162 3.72 11.06 -5.98
CA VAL A 162 2.31 11.54 -5.81
C VAL A 162 1.29 10.52 -6.34
N GLY A 163 1.39 10.18 -7.63
CA GLY A 163 0.39 9.42 -8.37
C GLY A 163 0.47 7.91 -8.14
N GLY A 164 1.68 7.39 -7.91
CA GLY A 164 1.93 5.97 -7.68
C GLY A 164 1.42 5.44 -6.34
N GLU A 165 1.06 4.16 -6.33
CA GLU A 165 0.70 3.38 -5.13
C GLU A 165 1.98 2.87 -4.42
N SER A 166 1.88 2.26 -3.24
CA SER A 166 3.01 1.90 -2.36
C SER A 166 4.09 0.99 -2.98
N GLY A 167 3.78 0.27 -4.06
CA GLY A 167 4.72 -0.59 -4.79
C GLY A 167 5.39 0.05 -6.02
N SER A 168 5.09 1.32 -6.30
CA SER A 168 5.58 2.03 -7.49
C SER A 168 7.04 2.47 -7.39
N ALA A 169 7.65 2.83 -8.52
CA ALA A 169 9.05 3.25 -8.60
C ALA A 169 9.28 4.71 -8.16
N ASP A 170 10.34 4.94 -7.39
CA ASP A 170 10.75 6.26 -6.87
C ASP A 170 11.19 7.25 -7.96
N THR A 171 11.71 6.75 -9.09
CA THR A 171 12.29 7.54 -10.18
C THR A 171 11.28 8.02 -11.22
N ALA A 172 9.99 7.68 -11.07
CA ALA A 172 8.94 8.09 -12.00
C ALA A 172 8.83 9.62 -12.14
N ARG A 173 8.49 10.11 -13.35
CA ARG A 173 8.20 11.54 -13.57
C ARG A 173 6.91 11.93 -12.83
N ASP A 174 7.07 12.71 -11.78
CA ASP A 174 6.00 13.10 -10.85
C ASP A 174 6.50 14.34 -10.06
N PRO A 175 5.67 15.16 -9.39
CA PRO A 175 6.16 16.01 -8.31
C PRO A 175 6.77 15.14 -7.20
N ARG A 176 7.41 15.77 -6.21
CA ARG A 176 7.79 15.09 -4.97
C ARG A 176 7.20 15.80 -3.76
N GLY A 177 6.59 15.02 -2.86
CA GLY A 177 6.22 15.52 -1.54
C GLY A 177 7.45 15.85 -0.72
N PHE A 178 7.39 16.92 0.06
CA PHE A 178 8.45 17.41 0.95
C PHE A 178 7.77 17.87 2.25
N ALA A 179 7.29 16.91 3.04
CA ALA A 179 6.51 17.18 4.25
C ALA A 179 7.41 17.21 5.48
N LEU A 180 7.31 18.29 6.27
CA LEU A 180 8.14 18.54 7.45
C LEU A 180 7.25 18.69 8.69
N LYS A 181 7.61 18.02 9.79
CA LYS A 181 6.99 18.13 11.12
C LYS A 181 8.03 18.63 12.11
N PHE A 182 7.84 19.81 12.66
CA PHE A 182 8.70 20.41 13.68
C PHE A 182 8.05 20.23 15.05
N TYR A 183 8.75 19.57 15.97
CA TYR A 183 8.26 19.31 17.32
C TYR A 183 8.65 20.48 18.24
N THR A 184 7.80 21.50 18.31
CA THR A 184 8.06 22.73 19.06
C THR A 184 7.47 22.67 20.47
N GLU A 185 7.96 23.53 21.35
CA GLU A 185 7.46 23.77 22.70
C GLU A 185 6.01 24.30 22.72
N GLU A 186 5.51 24.83 21.61
CA GLU A 186 4.13 25.34 21.45
C GLU A 186 3.20 24.35 20.71
N GLY A 187 3.69 23.15 20.40
CA GLY A 187 2.98 22.14 19.61
C GLY A 187 3.73 21.76 18.34
N ASN A 188 3.14 20.86 17.54
CA ASN A 188 3.69 20.51 16.23
C ASN A 188 3.35 21.61 15.22
N TRP A 189 4.35 22.01 14.42
CA TRP A 189 4.12 22.71 13.16
C TRP A 189 4.38 21.75 11.99
N ASP A 190 3.39 21.59 11.12
CA ASP A 190 3.51 20.75 9.92
C ASP A 190 3.55 21.60 8.64
N LEU A 191 4.75 21.78 8.07
CA LEU A 191 4.92 22.41 6.76
C LEU A 191 4.88 21.35 5.67
N VAL A 192 3.68 21.10 5.13
CA VAL A 192 3.43 20.02 4.17
C VAL A 192 3.68 20.50 2.74
N GLY A 193 4.95 20.57 2.36
CA GLY A 193 5.42 21.11 1.09
C GLY A 193 5.58 20.10 -0.05
N ASN A 194 6.09 20.61 -1.18
CA ASN A 194 6.45 19.85 -2.39
C ASN A 194 7.83 20.31 -2.91
N ASN A 195 8.41 19.60 -3.88
CA ASN A 195 9.64 20.00 -4.57
C ASN A 195 9.48 21.11 -5.63
N THR A 196 8.26 21.61 -5.78
CA THR A 196 7.87 22.72 -6.66
C THR A 196 7.26 23.86 -5.83
N PRO A 197 7.49 25.14 -6.20
CA PRO A 197 6.87 26.28 -5.52
C PRO A 197 5.41 26.52 -5.91
N ILE A 198 4.87 25.73 -6.84
CA ILE A 198 3.54 25.90 -7.43
C ILE A 198 2.78 24.57 -7.55
N PHE A 199 1.48 24.64 -7.86
CA PHE A 199 0.65 23.45 -8.10
C PHE A 199 -0.11 23.51 -9.43
N PHE A 200 -0.78 22.42 -9.81
CA PHE A 200 -1.51 22.28 -11.08
C PHE A 200 -2.86 23.00 -11.11
N ILE A 201 -3.40 23.36 -9.95
CA ILE A 201 -4.74 23.94 -9.80
C ILE A 201 -4.72 24.94 -8.65
N ARG A 202 -5.65 25.90 -8.69
CA ARG A 202 -5.77 27.02 -7.73
C ARG A 202 -7.05 27.01 -6.90
N ASP A 203 -7.86 25.96 -7.01
CA ASP A 203 -9.16 25.84 -6.35
C ASP A 203 -9.39 24.39 -5.91
N ALA A 204 -9.70 24.18 -4.63
CA ALA A 204 -9.63 22.86 -3.99
C ALA A 204 -10.69 21.86 -4.50
N ILE A 205 -11.81 22.34 -5.05
CA ILE A 205 -12.86 21.49 -5.65
C ILE A 205 -12.34 20.64 -6.82
N HIS A 206 -11.25 21.10 -7.46
CA HIS A 206 -10.63 20.38 -8.57
C HIS A 206 -9.66 19.28 -8.12
N PHE A 207 -9.27 19.21 -6.85
CA PHE A 207 -8.20 18.31 -6.40
C PHE A 207 -8.55 16.81 -6.54
N PRO A 208 -9.73 16.32 -6.12
CA PRO A 208 -10.09 14.91 -6.31
C PRO A 208 -10.08 14.50 -7.79
N ASN A 209 -10.73 15.31 -8.63
CA ASN A 209 -10.83 15.13 -10.07
C ASN A 209 -9.45 15.17 -10.76
N PHE A 210 -8.57 16.10 -10.37
CA PHE A 210 -7.18 16.13 -10.82
C PHE A 210 -6.48 14.81 -10.46
N ILE A 211 -6.49 14.39 -9.20
CA ILE A 211 -5.80 13.18 -8.75
C ILE A 211 -6.33 11.91 -9.45
N HIS A 212 -7.65 11.80 -9.69
CA HIS A 212 -8.22 10.70 -10.47
C HIS A 212 -7.59 10.59 -11.86
N THR A 213 -7.41 11.73 -12.55
CA THR A 213 -6.81 11.76 -13.89
C THR A 213 -5.32 11.39 -13.90
N GLN A 214 -4.60 11.55 -12.78
CA GLN A 214 -3.20 11.11 -12.64
C GLN A 214 -3.06 9.63 -12.21
N LYS A 215 -4.17 8.96 -11.88
CA LYS A 215 -4.20 7.58 -11.36
C LYS A 215 -4.75 6.61 -12.42
N ARG A 216 -5.47 5.58 -11.98
CA ARG A 216 -5.85 4.41 -12.78
C ARG A 216 -7.27 4.56 -13.31
N ASN A 217 -7.49 4.22 -14.57
CA ASN A 217 -8.81 4.18 -15.18
C ASN A 217 -9.74 3.23 -14.39
N PRO A 218 -10.99 3.62 -14.05
CA PRO A 218 -11.84 2.83 -13.17
C PRO A 218 -12.31 1.49 -13.75
N ARG A 219 -12.21 1.28 -15.08
CA ARG A 219 -12.55 0.00 -15.73
C ARG A 219 -11.32 -0.84 -16.04
N THR A 220 -10.26 -0.26 -16.60
CA THR A 220 -9.07 -1.03 -17.04
C THR A 220 -8.01 -1.20 -15.95
N HIS A 221 -8.01 -0.34 -14.91
CA HIS A 221 -6.99 -0.23 -13.87
C HIS A 221 -5.57 0.14 -14.36
N LEU A 222 -5.44 0.52 -15.63
CA LEU A 222 -4.21 1.04 -16.23
C LEU A 222 -4.11 2.56 -16.02
N LYS A 223 -2.91 3.13 -16.10
CA LYS A 223 -2.73 4.60 -16.19
C LYS A 223 -3.30 5.11 -17.54
N ASP A 224 -4.03 6.23 -17.51
CA ASP A 224 -4.77 6.76 -18.65
C ASP A 224 -4.30 8.18 -19.03
N ARG A 225 -3.43 8.26 -20.04
CA ARG A 225 -2.90 9.56 -20.51
C ARG A 225 -3.99 10.42 -21.18
N ASN A 226 -5.07 9.84 -21.71
CA ASN A 226 -6.15 10.62 -22.28
C ASN A 226 -6.91 11.37 -21.17
N ALA A 227 -7.21 10.71 -20.05
CA ALA A 227 -7.80 11.38 -18.88
C ALA A 227 -6.91 12.52 -18.35
N MET A 228 -5.61 12.23 -18.18
CA MET A 228 -4.61 13.20 -17.70
C MET A 228 -4.55 14.48 -18.54
N TYR A 229 -4.41 14.34 -19.86
CA TYR A 229 -4.31 15.50 -20.76
C TYR A 229 -5.66 16.18 -21.02
N ASP A 230 -6.78 15.45 -21.06
CA ASP A 230 -8.12 16.05 -21.19
C ASP A 230 -8.40 17.00 -20.01
N PHE A 231 -8.04 16.62 -18.78
CA PHE A 231 -8.13 17.51 -17.63
C PHE A 231 -7.28 18.78 -17.81
N TRP A 232 -6.01 18.67 -18.23
CA TRP A 232 -5.13 19.83 -18.42
C TRP A 232 -5.57 20.77 -19.57
N ILE A 233 -6.21 20.25 -20.62
CA ILE A 233 -6.76 21.07 -21.71
C ILE A 233 -7.93 21.92 -21.22
N ASN A 234 -8.80 21.33 -20.39
CA ASN A 234 -9.96 22.00 -19.82
C ASN A 234 -9.58 22.91 -18.62
N ARG A 235 -8.44 22.66 -17.96
CA ARG A 235 -7.88 23.44 -16.84
C ARG A 235 -6.50 24.05 -17.19
N PRO A 236 -6.46 25.09 -18.05
CA PRO A 236 -5.20 25.68 -18.55
C PRO A 236 -4.35 26.34 -17.46
N GLU A 237 -4.88 26.61 -16.26
CA GLU A 237 -4.10 27.05 -15.10
C GLU A 237 -2.96 26.10 -14.72
N SER A 238 -3.09 24.82 -15.11
CA SER A 238 -2.12 23.77 -14.84
C SER A 238 -0.79 23.93 -15.59
N ILE A 239 -0.76 24.69 -16.69
CA ILE A 239 0.37 24.66 -17.63
C ILE A 239 1.71 25.04 -16.99
N HIS A 240 1.73 25.91 -15.98
CA HIS A 240 2.95 26.29 -15.28
C HIS A 240 3.61 25.11 -14.57
N GLN A 241 2.83 24.36 -13.78
CA GLN A 241 3.31 23.17 -13.07
C GLN A 241 3.49 21.97 -14.02
N VAL A 242 2.70 21.86 -15.08
CA VAL A 242 2.89 20.85 -16.13
C VAL A 242 4.23 21.06 -16.85
N MET A 243 4.62 22.30 -17.18
CA MET A 243 5.95 22.59 -17.73
C MET A 243 7.08 22.29 -16.72
N PHE A 244 6.88 22.57 -15.43
CA PHE A 244 7.85 22.19 -14.39
C PHE A 244 8.01 20.66 -14.29
N LEU A 245 6.90 19.91 -14.29
CA LEU A 245 6.87 18.45 -14.24
C LEU A 245 7.57 17.79 -15.44
N PHE A 246 7.44 18.37 -16.64
CA PHE A 246 8.05 17.84 -17.86
C PHE A 246 9.48 18.35 -18.12
N SER A 247 9.95 19.31 -17.32
CA SER A 247 11.38 19.69 -17.29
C SER A 247 12.23 18.59 -16.63
N ASP A 248 13.55 18.78 -16.61
CA ASP A 248 14.48 17.88 -15.92
C ASP A 248 14.10 17.69 -14.43
N ARG A 249 13.50 18.70 -13.78
CA ARG A 249 13.12 18.66 -12.35
C ARG A 249 11.95 17.71 -12.02
N GLY A 250 11.33 17.09 -13.04
CA GLY A 250 10.32 16.04 -12.83
C GLY A 250 10.88 14.68 -12.40
N THR A 251 12.19 14.46 -12.57
CA THR A 251 12.89 13.22 -12.22
C THR A 251 14.13 13.54 -11.37
N PRO A 252 13.97 14.05 -10.13
CA PRO A 252 15.10 14.38 -9.26
C PRO A 252 15.95 13.16 -8.90
N ASP A 253 17.25 13.39 -8.73
CA ASP A 253 18.25 12.38 -8.37
C ASP A 253 18.21 12.10 -6.85
N GLY A 254 17.31 11.20 -6.46
CA GLY A 254 17.00 10.92 -5.05
C GLY A 254 16.29 12.08 -4.34
N PHE A 255 16.00 11.91 -3.05
CA PHE A 255 15.34 12.96 -2.27
C PHE A 255 16.28 14.10 -1.86
N ARG A 256 17.59 13.85 -1.82
CA ARG A 256 18.60 14.79 -1.28
C ARG A 256 18.98 15.91 -2.24
N HIS A 257 18.68 15.77 -3.54
CA HIS A 257 19.06 16.71 -4.60
C HIS A 257 17.87 17.51 -5.17
N MET A 258 16.81 17.70 -4.39
CA MET A 258 15.69 18.57 -4.75
C MET A 258 15.49 19.70 -3.74
N ASN A 259 14.88 20.79 -4.19
CA ASN A 259 14.37 21.83 -3.31
C ASN A 259 13.11 21.34 -2.57
N GLY A 260 12.73 22.02 -1.49
CA GLY A 260 11.41 21.95 -0.88
C GLY A 260 10.75 23.32 -0.86
N TYR A 261 9.42 23.37 -0.88
CA TYR A 261 8.67 24.63 -0.83
C TYR A 261 7.34 24.43 -0.08
N GLY A 262 6.95 25.42 0.72
CA GLY A 262 5.59 25.47 1.28
C GLY A 262 4.50 25.60 0.21
N SER A 263 4.87 26.00 -1.01
CA SER A 263 4.03 26.28 -2.20
C SER A 263 3.03 27.42 -2.01
N HIS A 264 2.17 27.33 -0.99
CA HIS A 264 1.17 28.33 -0.66
C HIS A 264 1.78 29.63 -0.13
N ALA A 265 1.02 30.71 -0.26
CA ALA A 265 1.23 31.85 0.63
C ALA A 265 0.74 31.48 2.04
N PHE A 266 1.52 31.82 3.06
CA PHE A 266 1.13 31.76 4.47
C PHE A 266 1.11 33.17 5.05
N LYS A 267 0.65 33.31 6.29
CA LYS A 267 0.70 34.55 7.05
C LYS A 267 1.60 34.33 8.27
N MET A 268 2.50 35.27 8.55
CA MET A 268 3.27 35.34 9.80
C MET A 268 2.79 36.53 10.62
N VAL A 269 2.89 36.43 11.94
CA VAL A 269 2.50 37.49 12.87
C VAL A 269 3.60 37.69 13.91
N ASN A 270 4.07 38.92 14.11
CA ASN A 270 5.11 39.26 15.09
C ASN A 270 4.54 39.45 16.51
N LYS A 271 5.40 39.82 17.48
CA LYS A 271 5.00 39.97 18.89
C LYS A 271 4.04 41.13 19.12
N GLU A 272 4.08 42.12 18.24
CA GLU A 272 3.23 43.30 18.20
C GLU A 272 1.85 43.01 17.56
N GLY A 273 1.61 41.78 17.11
CA GLY A 273 0.35 41.36 16.48
C GLY A 273 0.21 41.81 15.01
N GLN A 274 1.29 42.25 14.37
CA GLN A 274 1.28 42.74 12.99
C GLN A 274 1.44 41.58 12.00
N PRO A 275 0.49 41.37 11.07
CA PRO A 275 0.58 40.29 10.10
C PRO A 275 1.36 40.68 8.82
N ILE A 276 2.03 39.69 8.23
CA ILE A 276 2.69 39.80 6.91
C ILE A 276 2.50 38.49 6.15
N TYR A 277 2.37 38.51 4.82
CA TYR A 277 2.33 37.28 4.03
C TYR A 277 3.75 36.76 3.76
N CYS A 278 3.91 35.44 3.65
CA CYS A 278 5.19 34.81 3.34
C CYS A 278 5.07 33.56 2.44
N LYS A 279 6.19 33.15 1.85
CA LYS A 279 6.38 31.83 1.20
C LYS A 279 7.64 31.17 1.75
N PHE A 280 7.64 29.84 1.94
CA PHE A 280 8.76 29.07 2.49
C PHE A 280 9.53 28.30 1.39
N HIS A 281 10.87 28.35 1.42
CA HIS A 281 11.75 27.74 0.43
C HIS A 281 12.93 27.03 1.11
N PHE A 282 13.11 25.74 0.85
CA PHE A 282 14.24 24.92 1.31
C PHE A 282 15.17 24.62 0.12
N LYS A 283 16.42 25.06 0.22
CA LYS A 283 17.44 24.91 -0.85
C LYS A 283 18.51 23.89 -0.42
N PRO A 284 18.76 22.81 -1.18
CA PRO A 284 19.72 21.78 -0.78
C PRO A 284 21.15 22.30 -0.87
N LYS A 285 21.96 22.12 0.19
CA LYS A 285 23.40 22.45 0.18
C LYS A 285 24.18 21.59 -0.82
N GLN A 286 23.72 20.35 -1.04
CA GLN A 286 24.32 19.37 -1.95
C GLN A 286 24.01 19.67 -3.44
N GLY A 287 23.30 20.76 -3.74
CA GLY A 287 22.90 21.15 -5.09
C GLY A 287 21.72 20.37 -5.65
N VAL A 288 21.07 20.95 -6.66
CA VAL A 288 19.98 20.29 -7.40
C VAL A 288 20.56 19.39 -8.49
N LYS A 289 20.05 18.16 -8.58
CA LYS A 289 20.40 17.16 -9.61
C LYS A 289 19.17 16.38 -10.03
N ASN A 290 19.17 15.95 -11.29
CA ASN A 290 18.08 15.19 -11.88
C ASN A 290 18.64 14.02 -12.69
N LEU A 291 17.87 12.93 -12.76
CA LEU A 291 18.09 11.80 -13.64
C LEU A 291 17.61 12.14 -15.05
N SER A 292 18.29 11.64 -16.07
CA SER A 292 17.75 11.66 -17.44
C SER A 292 16.51 10.75 -17.53
N ALA A 293 15.67 10.94 -18.55
CA ALA A 293 14.51 10.08 -18.75
C ALA A 293 14.91 8.60 -18.96
N ALA A 294 16.07 8.34 -19.57
CA ALA A 294 16.61 6.99 -19.77
C ALA A 294 17.06 6.36 -18.44
N ASP A 295 17.81 7.10 -17.62
CA ASP A 295 18.30 6.61 -16.32
C ASP A 295 17.15 6.39 -15.34
N ALA A 296 16.17 7.31 -15.32
CA ALA A 296 14.97 7.21 -14.50
C ALA A 296 14.14 5.96 -14.85
N ASN A 297 13.94 5.68 -16.15
CA ASN A 297 13.23 4.48 -16.62
C ASN A 297 14.03 3.21 -16.33
N LYS A 298 15.35 3.22 -16.48
CA LYS A 298 16.21 2.07 -16.14
C LYS A 298 16.10 1.74 -14.64
N LEU A 299 16.32 2.74 -13.78
CA LEU A 299 16.20 2.59 -12.33
C LEU A 299 14.77 2.17 -11.90
N ALA A 300 13.72 2.59 -12.61
CA ALA A 300 12.36 2.15 -12.29
C ALA A 300 12.15 0.63 -12.43
N GLY A 301 12.92 -0.05 -13.28
CA GLY A 301 12.94 -1.51 -13.40
C GLY A 301 14.00 -2.18 -12.51
N ASP A 302 15.21 -1.62 -12.46
CA ASP A 302 16.36 -2.21 -11.75
C ASP A 302 16.29 -2.01 -10.22
N ASN A 303 15.85 -0.83 -9.76
CA ASN A 303 15.75 -0.44 -8.35
C ASN A 303 14.57 0.53 -8.12
N PRO A 304 13.34 0.02 -7.97
CA PRO A 304 12.16 0.87 -7.76
C PRO A 304 12.17 1.62 -6.42
N ASP A 305 13.08 1.31 -5.49
CA ASP A 305 13.19 1.92 -4.15
C ASP A 305 14.43 2.85 -4.01
N TYR A 306 15.00 3.28 -5.15
CA TYR A 306 16.24 4.07 -5.27
C TYR A 306 16.34 5.29 -4.33
N ALA A 307 15.28 6.09 -4.18
CA ALA A 307 15.35 7.34 -3.41
C ALA A 307 15.26 7.09 -1.90
N ILE A 308 14.58 6.01 -1.49
CA ILE A 308 14.59 5.51 -0.11
C ILE A 308 16.00 5.02 0.24
N GLU A 309 16.60 4.21 -0.63
CA GLU A 309 17.95 3.68 -0.45
C GLU A 309 19.01 4.79 -0.37
N ASP A 310 18.98 5.74 -1.32
CA ASP A 310 19.90 6.90 -1.34
C ASP A 310 19.87 7.69 -0.02
N LEU A 311 18.67 8.00 0.49
CA LEU A 311 18.51 8.72 1.74
C LEU A 311 19.05 7.92 2.93
N PHE A 312 18.68 6.63 3.01
CA PHE A 312 19.10 5.76 4.11
C PHE A 312 20.63 5.62 4.16
N ASN A 313 21.23 5.24 3.02
CA ASN A 313 22.66 5.03 2.90
C ASN A 313 23.47 6.31 3.07
N ALA A 314 22.96 7.49 2.69
CA ALA A 314 23.62 8.76 2.95
C ALA A 314 23.72 9.07 4.45
N ILE A 315 22.67 8.80 5.22
CA ILE A 315 22.64 9.05 6.66
C ILE A 315 23.56 8.07 7.41
N GLU A 316 23.55 6.77 7.10
CA GLU A 316 24.49 5.82 7.73
C GLU A 316 25.96 6.16 7.42
N LYS A 317 26.25 6.65 6.21
CA LYS A 317 27.58 7.14 5.81
C LYS A 317 27.93 8.53 6.39
N LYS A 318 27.08 9.10 7.27
CA LYS A 318 27.19 10.45 7.84
C LYS A 318 27.28 11.59 6.82
N ASN A 319 26.84 11.34 5.58
CA ASN A 319 26.64 12.35 4.55
C ASN A 319 25.25 13.00 4.71
N PHE A 320 25.04 13.59 5.89
CA PHE A 320 23.76 14.13 6.33
C PHE A 320 23.27 15.22 5.35
N PRO A 321 22.10 15.05 4.71
CA PRO A 321 21.61 16.04 3.77
C PRO A 321 21.10 17.30 4.51
N GLU A 322 21.46 18.46 3.98
CA GLU A 322 21.18 19.78 4.56
C GLU A 322 20.39 20.67 3.59
N TRP A 323 19.40 21.40 4.11
CA TRP A 323 18.69 22.44 3.36
C TRP A 323 18.68 23.75 4.12
N THR A 324 19.02 24.85 3.45
CA THR A 324 18.82 26.20 3.99
C THR A 324 17.37 26.63 3.75
N LEU A 325 16.69 27.05 4.83
CA LEU A 325 15.37 27.65 4.81
C LEU A 325 15.48 29.16 4.55
N PHE A 326 14.72 29.61 3.56
CA PHE A 326 14.45 31.00 3.26
C PHE A 326 12.94 31.29 3.29
N ILE A 327 12.59 32.54 3.59
CA ILE A 327 11.25 33.08 3.36
C ILE A 327 11.29 34.20 2.33
N GLN A 328 10.24 34.31 1.51
CA GLN A 328 9.85 35.57 0.88
C GLN A 328 8.82 36.25 1.79
N VAL A 329 8.75 37.58 1.80
CA VAL A 329 7.76 38.36 2.57
C VAL A 329 7.04 39.38 1.68
N MET A 330 5.75 39.60 1.92
CA MET A 330 4.90 40.52 1.18
C MET A 330 3.93 41.21 2.14
N THR A 331 3.88 42.55 2.13
CA THR A 331 2.94 43.32 2.96
C THR A 331 1.52 43.20 2.43
N PHE A 332 0.52 43.51 3.28
CA PHE A 332 -0.89 43.52 2.87
C PHE A 332 -1.15 44.55 1.75
N GLU A 333 -0.49 45.71 1.81
CA GLU A 333 -0.55 46.74 0.76
C GLU A 333 0.05 46.25 -0.57
N GLN A 334 1.17 45.52 -0.53
CA GLN A 334 1.75 44.89 -1.73
C GLN A 334 0.81 43.82 -2.30
N ALA A 335 0.21 43.00 -1.44
CA ALA A 335 -0.73 41.94 -1.83
C ALA A 335 -2.02 42.50 -2.46
N GLU A 336 -2.51 43.64 -2.00
CA GLU A 336 -3.67 44.34 -2.57
C GLU A 336 -3.33 44.96 -3.93
N LYS A 337 -2.16 45.60 -4.06
CA LYS A 337 -1.71 46.27 -5.29
C LYS A 337 -1.15 45.31 -6.36
N TRP A 338 -0.93 44.04 -6.04
CA TRP A 338 -0.37 43.10 -7.01
C TRP A 338 -1.44 42.69 -8.05
N GLU A 339 -1.04 42.83 -9.32
CA GLU A 339 -1.82 42.49 -10.51
C GLU A 339 -2.32 41.04 -10.46
N MET A 340 -1.42 40.09 -10.21
CA MET A 340 -1.76 38.68 -10.00
C MET A 340 -2.26 38.44 -8.57
N ASN A 341 -3.14 37.44 -8.40
CA ASN A 341 -3.60 37.04 -7.07
C ASN A 341 -2.42 36.48 -6.24
N PRO A 342 -2.03 37.11 -5.10
CA PRO A 342 -0.91 36.64 -4.27
C PRO A 342 -1.09 35.23 -3.70
N PHE A 343 -2.34 34.80 -3.60
CA PHE A 343 -2.77 33.54 -3.00
C PHE A 343 -3.07 32.44 -4.03
N ASP A 344 -2.79 32.69 -5.32
CA ASP A 344 -2.89 31.68 -6.37
C ASP A 344 -1.64 30.78 -6.36
N VAL A 345 -1.80 29.53 -5.92
CA VAL A 345 -0.70 28.55 -5.84
C VAL A 345 -0.14 28.13 -7.21
N THR A 346 -0.74 28.54 -8.34
CA THR A 346 -0.09 28.40 -9.67
C THR A 346 0.96 29.49 -9.94
N LYS A 347 1.13 30.45 -9.02
CA LYS A 347 2.05 31.60 -9.14
C LYS A 347 3.22 31.54 -8.17
N VAL A 348 4.39 31.89 -8.70
CA VAL A 348 5.57 32.27 -7.90
C VAL A 348 5.55 33.77 -7.60
N TRP A 349 6.13 34.17 -6.48
CA TRP A 349 6.48 35.57 -6.22
C TRP A 349 7.89 35.79 -6.81
N PRO A 350 8.10 36.72 -7.76
CA PRO A 350 9.40 36.89 -8.41
C PRO A 350 10.50 37.27 -7.39
N HIS A 351 11.64 36.57 -7.41
CA HIS A 351 12.73 36.82 -6.45
C HIS A 351 13.35 38.23 -6.56
N GLY A 352 13.17 38.92 -7.69
CA GLY A 352 13.62 40.31 -7.86
C GLY A 352 12.78 41.32 -7.09
N ASP A 353 11.48 41.07 -6.97
CA ASP A 353 10.53 41.94 -6.26
C ASP A 353 10.42 41.53 -4.79
N PHE A 354 10.49 40.22 -4.52
CA PHE A 354 10.37 39.60 -3.20
C PHE A 354 11.61 38.73 -2.93
N PRO A 355 12.73 39.29 -2.47
CA PRO A 355 13.98 38.55 -2.27
C PRO A 355 13.85 37.47 -1.19
N LEU A 356 14.69 36.44 -1.31
CA LEU A 356 14.82 35.38 -0.31
C LEU A 356 15.56 35.91 0.93
N ILE A 357 14.93 35.79 2.10
CA ILE A 357 15.49 36.11 3.41
C ILE A 357 15.84 34.79 4.09
N GLU A 358 17.10 34.60 4.48
CA GLU A 358 17.54 33.38 5.17
C GLU A 358 16.96 33.30 6.58
N VAL A 359 16.68 32.09 7.06
CA VAL A 359 16.11 31.83 8.39
C VAL A 359 16.94 30.83 9.19
N GLY A 360 17.29 29.71 8.57
CA GLY A 360 17.83 28.55 9.29
C GLY A 360 18.25 27.44 8.36
N LYS A 361 18.69 26.32 8.93
CA LYS A 361 19.05 25.10 8.20
C LYS A 361 18.34 23.89 8.80
N MET A 362 17.91 22.98 7.94
CA MET A 362 17.42 21.64 8.28
C MET A 362 18.53 20.64 7.98
N ILE A 363 18.86 19.78 8.94
CA ILE A 363 19.81 18.67 8.76
C ILE A 363 19.10 17.37 9.16
N LEU A 364 19.14 16.36 8.28
CA LEU A 364 18.63 15.01 8.58
C LEU A 364 19.79 14.08 8.94
N ASN A 365 19.82 13.59 10.17
CA ASN A 365 20.95 12.88 10.78
C ASN A 365 20.57 11.54 11.43
N ARG A 366 19.32 11.10 11.31
CA ARG A 366 18.89 9.81 11.87
C ARG A 366 17.84 9.12 10.98
N ASN A 367 18.15 7.90 10.57
CA ASN A 367 17.20 7.01 9.93
C ASN A 367 16.08 6.57 10.90
N PRO A 368 14.91 6.13 10.38
CA PRO A 368 13.94 5.42 11.21
C PRO A 368 14.56 4.13 11.77
N LYS A 369 14.10 3.70 12.94
CA LYS A 369 14.35 2.37 13.50
C LYS A 369 13.33 1.35 13.00
N ASN A 370 12.09 1.79 12.77
CA ASN A 370 11.06 1.00 12.10
C ASN A 370 10.27 1.90 11.12
N TYR A 371 10.33 1.57 9.83
CA TYR A 371 9.67 2.35 8.78
C TYR A 371 8.15 2.45 9.00
N PHE A 372 7.49 1.36 9.42
CA PHE A 372 6.03 1.39 9.57
C PHE A 372 5.59 2.31 10.72
N ALA A 373 6.29 2.26 11.85
CA ALA A 373 6.00 3.09 13.02
C ALA A 373 6.40 4.57 12.84
N GLU A 374 7.55 4.86 12.22
CA GLU A 374 8.07 6.23 12.10
C GLU A 374 7.69 6.91 10.77
N ILE A 375 7.55 6.19 9.66
CA ILE A 375 7.32 6.77 8.33
C ILE A 375 5.92 6.47 7.80
N GLU A 376 5.46 5.21 7.82
CA GLU A 376 4.13 4.90 7.27
C GLU A 376 3.01 5.48 8.12
N GLN A 377 3.08 5.33 9.44
CA GLN A 377 2.12 5.93 10.37
C GLN A 377 2.28 7.45 10.59
N SER A 378 3.29 8.10 10.00
CA SER A 378 3.44 9.56 10.08
C SER A 378 2.26 10.31 9.44
N ALA A 379 1.84 11.38 10.09
CA ALA A 379 0.71 12.21 9.70
C ALA A 379 1.11 13.69 9.78
N PHE A 380 1.05 14.40 8.65
CA PHE A 380 1.40 15.81 8.54
C PHE A 380 0.14 16.58 8.12
N CYS A 381 -0.36 17.51 8.94
CA CYS A 381 -1.58 18.25 8.62
C CYS A 381 -1.29 19.76 8.51
N PRO A 382 -1.56 20.42 7.37
CA PRO A 382 -1.34 21.87 7.23
C PRO A 382 -2.06 22.75 8.27
N ALA A 383 -3.11 22.24 8.92
CA ALA A 383 -3.79 22.92 10.01
C ALA A 383 -3.00 22.94 11.34
N HIS A 384 -1.96 22.10 11.49
CA HIS A 384 -1.05 22.13 12.64
C HIS A 384 -0.06 23.30 12.47
N VAL A 385 -0.43 24.46 13.00
CA VAL A 385 0.40 25.66 13.10
C VAL A 385 0.62 26.05 14.57
N VAL A 386 1.67 26.81 14.82
CA VAL A 386 2.03 27.34 16.13
C VAL A 386 1.85 28.87 16.16
N PRO A 387 1.67 29.51 17.32
CA PRO A 387 1.40 30.95 17.42
C PRO A 387 2.38 31.80 16.61
N GLY A 388 1.87 32.67 15.74
CA GLY A 388 2.71 33.47 14.83
C GLY A 388 2.87 32.90 13.42
N ILE A 389 2.36 31.70 13.14
CA ILE A 389 2.16 31.17 11.78
C ILE A 389 0.66 30.94 11.58
N GLU A 390 0.10 31.49 10.51
CA GLU A 390 -1.33 31.49 10.20
C GLU A 390 -1.57 31.26 8.69
N PHE A 391 -2.84 31.04 8.33
CA PHE A 391 -3.24 30.75 6.95
C PHE A 391 -3.46 32.03 6.13
N SER A 392 -3.22 31.94 4.81
CA SER A 392 -3.66 32.95 3.84
C SER A 392 -5.01 32.55 3.23
N PRO A 393 -5.67 33.45 2.46
CA PRO A 393 -6.85 33.15 1.67
C PRO A 393 -6.65 32.19 0.47
N ASP A 394 -5.48 31.57 0.30
CA ASP A 394 -5.21 30.60 -0.78
C ASP A 394 -6.23 29.45 -0.74
N LYS A 395 -7.09 29.37 -1.76
CA LYS A 395 -8.19 28.40 -1.82
C LYS A 395 -7.70 26.95 -1.73
N MET A 396 -6.52 26.64 -2.27
CA MET A 396 -5.93 25.31 -2.14
C MET A 396 -5.43 25.07 -0.72
N LEU A 397 -4.78 26.04 -0.07
CA LEU A 397 -4.39 25.93 1.34
C LEU A 397 -5.61 25.71 2.24
N GLN A 398 -6.66 26.51 2.05
CA GLN A 398 -7.90 26.44 2.83
C GLN A 398 -8.56 25.05 2.76
N GLY A 399 -8.65 24.47 1.56
CA GLY A 399 -9.17 23.10 1.41
C GLY A 399 -8.34 22.04 2.15
N ARG A 400 -7.01 22.20 2.14
CA ARG A 400 -6.07 21.29 2.84
C ARG A 400 -6.14 21.37 4.36
N LEU A 401 -6.75 22.41 4.94
CA LEU A 401 -6.97 22.48 6.40
C LEU A 401 -7.97 21.41 6.88
N PHE A 402 -8.91 21.03 6.00
CA PHE A 402 -9.88 19.96 6.25
C PHE A 402 -9.29 18.57 5.90
N SER A 403 -8.89 18.39 4.64
CA SER A 403 -8.70 17.04 4.05
C SER A 403 -7.64 16.18 4.75
N TYR A 404 -6.54 16.80 5.21
CA TYR A 404 -5.47 16.06 5.87
C TYR A 404 -5.92 15.44 7.20
N THR A 405 -6.65 16.18 8.02
CA THR A 405 -7.18 15.63 9.28
C THR A 405 -8.19 14.52 9.01
N ASP A 406 -9.05 14.72 8.00
CA ASP A 406 -10.11 13.78 7.62
C ASP A 406 -9.55 12.44 7.08
N THR A 407 -8.59 12.48 6.14
CA THR A 407 -7.93 11.26 5.64
C THR A 407 -7.08 10.57 6.71
N HIS A 408 -6.54 11.30 7.70
CA HIS A 408 -5.84 10.68 8.84
C HIS A 408 -6.80 9.91 9.76
N TYR A 409 -8.00 10.42 10.02
CA TYR A 409 -9.02 9.67 10.78
C TYR A 409 -9.41 8.35 10.10
N HIS A 410 -9.51 8.34 8.77
CA HIS A 410 -9.75 7.11 8.00
C HIS A 410 -8.55 6.16 8.02
N ARG A 411 -7.36 6.67 7.71
CA ARG A 411 -6.16 5.84 7.48
C ARG A 411 -5.54 5.25 8.75
N LEU A 412 -5.56 6.01 9.84
CA LEU A 412 -4.86 5.70 11.09
C LEU A 412 -5.80 5.60 12.30
N GLY A 413 -7.05 6.03 12.16
CA GLY A 413 -8.05 6.05 13.22
C GLY A 413 -8.19 7.41 13.93
N PRO A 414 -9.24 7.58 14.76
CA PRO A 414 -9.56 8.86 15.40
C PRO A 414 -8.41 9.43 16.26
N ASN A 415 -7.68 8.56 16.96
CA ASN A 415 -6.60 8.93 17.89
C ASN A 415 -5.20 8.93 17.23
N TYR A 416 -5.08 9.08 15.90
CA TYR A 416 -3.79 9.03 15.18
C TYR A 416 -2.71 9.99 15.74
N ILE A 417 -3.12 11.10 16.34
CA ILE A 417 -2.23 12.10 16.94
C ILE A 417 -1.52 11.58 18.21
N GLN A 418 -2.04 10.52 18.84
CA GLN A 418 -1.44 9.88 20.01
C GLN A 418 -0.34 8.87 19.64
N LEU A 419 -0.24 8.47 18.35
CA LEU A 419 0.83 7.60 17.87
C LEU A 419 2.20 8.28 18.12
N PRO A 420 3.25 7.56 18.59
CA PRO A 420 4.47 8.17 19.11
C PRO A 420 5.16 9.17 18.18
N VAL A 421 5.11 8.95 16.86
CA VAL A 421 5.71 9.85 15.86
C VAL A 421 4.86 11.09 15.54
N ASN A 422 3.56 11.03 15.78
CA ASN A 422 2.61 12.13 15.55
C ASN A 422 2.39 12.98 16.80
N CYS A 423 2.60 12.39 17.97
CA CYS A 423 2.47 13.04 19.27
C CYS A 423 3.31 14.34 19.33
N PRO A 424 2.74 15.48 19.76
CA PRO A 424 3.46 16.75 19.85
C PRO A 424 4.36 16.80 21.11
N TYR A 425 5.15 15.75 21.36
CA TYR A 425 5.80 15.40 22.63
C TYR A 425 6.69 16.47 23.31
N ARG A 426 7.05 17.53 22.58
CA ARG A 426 7.75 18.73 23.10
C ARG A 426 6.81 19.71 23.82
N SER A 427 5.52 19.46 23.69
CA SER A 427 4.39 20.03 24.42
C SER A 427 3.55 18.88 25.01
N ARG A 428 2.60 19.15 25.91
CA ARG A 428 1.57 18.16 26.29
C ARG A 428 0.20 18.69 25.87
N ALA A 429 -0.56 17.87 25.16
CA ALA A 429 -1.94 18.17 24.82
C ALA A 429 -2.80 18.23 26.09
N HIS A 430 -3.54 19.32 26.24
CA HIS A 430 -4.34 19.63 27.43
C HIS A 430 -5.67 20.23 26.96
N ASN A 431 -6.69 19.38 26.81
CA ASN A 431 -7.96 19.74 26.17
C ASN A 431 -9.14 18.87 26.68
N THR A 432 -10.34 19.15 26.19
CA THR A 432 -11.58 18.46 26.59
C THR A 432 -11.94 17.24 25.72
N GLN A 433 -11.08 16.80 24.80
CA GLN A 433 -11.33 15.61 23.96
C GLN A 433 -11.04 14.32 24.76
N ARG A 434 -11.86 13.28 24.57
CA ARG A 434 -11.81 12.01 25.31
C ARG A 434 -12.13 10.83 24.39
N ASP A 435 -11.81 9.63 24.88
CA ASP A 435 -12.21 8.34 24.30
C ASP A 435 -11.72 8.11 22.86
N GLY A 436 -12.55 7.50 22.00
CA GLY A 436 -12.21 7.11 20.63
C GLY A 436 -11.61 5.70 20.51
N LEU A 437 -11.45 5.24 19.26
CA LEU A 437 -10.82 3.94 18.98
C LEU A 437 -9.30 4.04 19.23
N MET A 438 -8.71 3.03 19.89
CA MET A 438 -7.28 2.96 20.23
C MET A 438 -6.74 4.17 21.03
N THR A 439 -7.47 4.62 22.06
CA THR A 439 -6.95 5.65 23.00
C THR A 439 -5.73 5.13 23.78
N ILE A 440 -4.66 5.92 23.80
CA ILE A 440 -3.42 5.68 24.55
C ILE A 440 -3.38 6.57 25.81
N ASP A 441 -3.76 7.85 25.69
CA ASP A 441 -3.96 8.80 26.79
C ASP A 441 -5.37 9.42 26.67
N SER A 442 -6.17 9.32 27.73
CA SER A 442 -7.51 9.94 27.84
C SER A 442 -7.53 11.12 28.82
N GLN A 443 -6.36 11.63 29.23
CA GLN A 443 -6.19 12.76 30.15
C GLN A 443 -6.78 12.51 31.56
N GLU A 444 -6.68 11.26 32.02
CA GLU A 444 -7.01 10.81 33.39
C GLU A 444 -8.42 11.25 33.84
N ASP A 445 -8.55 11.89 35.01
CA ASP A 445 -9.81 12.32 35.61
C ASP A 445 -10.15 13.81 35.34
N ALA A 446 -9.37 14.49 34.50
CA ALA A 446 -9.52 15.92 34.27
C ALA A 446 -10.88 16.27 33.62
N PRO A 447 -11.51 17.42 33.99
CA PRO A 447 -12.82 17.82 33.44
C PRO A 447 -12.86 17.85 31.91
N ASN A 448 -13.82 17.14 31.32
CA ASN A 448 -14.02 17.01 29.87
C ASN A 448 -14.90 18.12 29.26
N TYR A 449 -15.06 19.25 29.94
CA TYR A 449 -15.86 20.39 29.48
C TYR A 449 -15.22 21.74 29.83
N PHE A 450 -15.56 22.76 29.05
CA PHE A 450 -15.03 24.12 29.18
C PHE A 450 -16.12 25.17 28.90
N PRO A 451 -16.21 26.26 29.70
CA PRO A 451 -15.45 26.52 30.93
C PRO A 451 -15.87 25.58 32.09
N ASN A 452 -15.03 25.47 33.11
CA ASN A 452 -15.32 24.68 34.32
C ASN A 452 -14.79 25.38 35.58
N SER A 453 -15.31 24.97 36.76
CA SER A 453 -14.97 25.53 38.07
C SER A 453 -14.04 24.63 38.90
N PHE A 454 -13.36 23.68 38.26
CA PHE A 454 -12.63 22.58 38.91
C PHE A 454 -11.12 22.62 38.62
N ASN A 455 -10.57 23.81 38.40
CA ASN A 455 -9.16 24.04 38.04
C ASN A 455 -8.70 23.27 36.78
N GLY A 456 -9.60 23.04 35.82
CA GLY A 456 -9.27 22.48 34.53
C GLY A 456 -8.53 23.47 33.60
N TYR A 457 -8.55 23.19 32.30
CA TYR A 457 -7.79 23.94 31.30
C TYR A 457 -8.24 25.41 31.17
N ARG A 458 -7.29 26.27 30.79
CA ARG A 458 -7.47 27.72 30.55
C ARG A 458 -6.97 28.12 29.18
N THR A 459 -7.52 29.20 28.62
CA THR A 459 -7.02 29.84 27.40
C THR A 459 -5.83 30.76 27.66
N ARG A 460 -5.14 31.17 26.59
CA ARG A 460 -4.05 32.17 26.55
C ARG A 460 -4.47 33.31 25.63
N GLU A 461 -4.22 34.56 26.00
CA GLU A 461 -4.55 35.73 25.17
C GLU A 461 -3.41 36.13 24.24
N ASP A 462 -2.16 35.86 24.62
CA ASP A 462 -0.94 36.16 23.86
C ASP A 462 -0.81 35.35 22.55
N VAL A 463 -1.55 34.24 22.44
CA VAL A 463 -1.60 33.36 21.26
C VAL A 463 -2.75 33.68 20.30
N LYS A 464 -3.56 34.70 20.57
CA LYS A 464 -4.67 35.14 19.71
C LYS A 464 -4.23 35.36 18.26
N GLU A 465 -5.07 34.91 17.33
CA GLU A 465 -4.91 35.01 15.88
C GLU A 465 -5.09 36.46 15.38
N SER A 466 -4.38 36.81 14.30
CA SER A 466 -4.48 38.12 13.68
C SER A 466 -5.79 38.31 12.90
N THR A 467 -6.46 39.43 13.14
CA THR A 467 -7.68 39.83 12.43
C THR A 467 -7.34 40.59 11.15
N PHE A 468 -8.21 40.47 10.14
CA PHE A 468 -8.15 41.26 8.91
C PHE A 468 -9.57 41.60 8.44
N GLY A 469 -9.73 42.76 7.81
CA GLY A 469 -11.01 43.15 7.20
C GLY A 469 -11.26 42.37 5.91
N LEU A 470 -12.51 42.00 5.66
CA LEU A 470 -12.94 41.33 4.44
C LEU A 470 -14.29 41.89 3.99
N THR A 471 -14.39 42.24 2.71
CA THR A 471 -15.62 42.74 2.08
C THR A 471 -15.75 42.10 0.71
N GLY A 472 -16.92 41.51 0.43
CA GLY A 472 -17.23 40.86 -0.84
C GLY A 472 -18.36 39.86 -0.66
N ASP A 473 -19.12 39.61 -1.72
CA ASP A 473 -20.25 38.68 -1.68
C ASP A 473 -19.78 37.24 -1.48
N VAL A 474 -20.62 36.43 -0.85
CA VAL A 474 -20.37 34.99 -0.68
C VAL A 474 -20.82 34.26 -1.94
N ASP A 475 -19.87 33.80 -2.75
CA ASP A 475 -20.15 33.12 -4.03
C ASP A 475 -19.00 32.18 -4.46
N ARG A 476 -19.23 31.39 -5.51
CA ARG A 476 -18.28 30.45 -6.13
C ARG A 476 -17.54 31.12 -7.28
N TYR A 477 -16.59 31.98 -6.94
CA TYR A 477 -15.81 32.72 -7.92
C TYR A 477 -14.86 31.82 -8.72
N GLU A 478 -15.19 31.58 -9.99
CA GLU A 478 -14.28 30.95 -10.95
C GLU A 478 -13.03 31.82 -11.20
N THR A 479 -11.91 31.16 -11.47
CA THR A 479 -10.57 31.76 -11.66
C THR A 479 -9.89 31.25 -12.93
N THR A 480 -10.71 30.82 -13.90
CA THR A 480 -10.33 30.28 -15.22
C THR A 480 -9.66 31.32 -16.11
N ASP A 481 -10.13 32.58 -16.08
CA ASP A 481 -9.61 33.70 -16.90
C ASP A 481 -8.43 34.46 -16.25
N ASP A 482 -8.02 34.10 -15.03
CA ASP A 482 -6.82 34.67 -14.38
C ASP A 482 -5.54 34.33 -15.18
N HIS A 483 -4.48 35.14 -15.03
CA HIS A 483 -3.18 35.03 -15.72
C HIS A 483 -2.62 33.59 -15.81
N ASN A 484 -2.79 32.91 -16.94
CA ASN A 484 -2.42 31.49 -17.11
C ASN A 484 -1.15 31.25 -17.92
N PHE A 485 -0.59 32.25 -18.62
CA PHE A 485 0.44 32.03 -19.64
C PHE A 485 1.71 32.87 -19.43
N GLU A 486 1.65 33.89 -18.59
CA GLU A 486 2.67 34.90 -18.37
C GLU A 486 3.89 34.33 -17.63
N GLN A 487 3.70 33.70 -16.47
CA GLN A 487 4.78 33.02 -15.76
C GLN A 487 5.30 31.76 -16.48
N PRO A 488 4.45 30.91 -17.11
CA PRO A 488 4.92 29.85 -18.02
C PRO A 488 5.80 30.34 -19.16
N ARG A 489 5.47 31.50 -19.75
CA ARG A 489 6.28 32.14 -20.79
C ARG A 489 7.63 32.61 -20.23
N GLN A 490 7.63 33.23 -19.05
CA GLN A 490 8.87 33.58 -18.35
C GLN A 490 9.71 32.34 -17.99
N PHE A 491 9.09 31.21 -17.62
CA PHE A 491 9.78 29.95 -17.38
C PHE A 491 10.47 29.44 -18.65
N TRP A 492 9.77 29.43 -19.78
CA TRP A 492 10.35 29.13 -21.10
C TRP A 492 11.49 30.07 -21.48
N GLU A 493 11.23 31.38 -21.51
CA GLU A 493 12.15 32.40 -22.05
C GLU A 493 13.37 32.68 -21.15
N LYS A 494 13.18 32.70 -19.82
CA LYS A 494 14.13 33.27 -18.85
C LYS A 494 14.68 32.28 -17.83
N VAL A 495 14.06 31.11 -17.66
CA VAL A 495 14.49 30.10 -16.66
C VAL A 495 15.14 28.90 -17.35
N LEU A 496 14.53 28.38 -18.43
CA LEU A 496 15.07 27.25 -19.17
C LEU A 496 16.13 27.68 -20.18
N LYS A 497 17.25 26.95 -20.20
CA LYS A 497 18.27 26.98 -21.26
C LYS A 497 17.78 26.29 -22.52
N GLU A 498 18.49 26.49 -23.63
CA GLU A 498 18.17 25.89 -24.94
C GLU A 498 18.10 24.34 -24.86
N ASP A 499 19.10 23.70 -24.25
CA ASP A 499 19.14 22.24 -24.10
C ASP A 499 18.04 21.70 -23.16
N GLU A 500 17.64 22.48 -22.15
CA GLU A 500 16.54 22.17 -21.24
C GLU A 500 15.17 22.31 -21.93
N ARG A 501 15.04 23.25 -22.89
CA ARG A 501 13.84 23.41 -23.74
C ARG A 501 13.68 22.23 -24.70
N ASP A 502 14.76 21.75 -25.31
CA ASP A 502 14.73 20.57 -26.18
C ASP A 502 14.27 19.33 -25.41
N ARG A 503 14.83 19.10 -24.20
CA ARG A 503 14.38 18.00 -23.33
C ARG A 503 12.92 18.14 -22.92
N LEU A 504 12.46 19.35 -22.60
CA LEU A 504 11.04 19.62 -22.31
C LEU A 504 10.13 19.25 -23.49
N VAL A 505 10.52 19.64 -24.71
CA VAL A 505 9.79 19.34 -25.95
C VAL A 505 9.70 17.83 -26.19
N GLU A 506 10.81 17.11 -26.05
CA GLU A 506 10.86 15.65 -26.24
C GLU A 506 10.04 14.91 -25.18
N ASN A 507 10.16 15.27 -23.89
CA ASN A 507 9.37 14.70 -22.81
C ASN A 507 7.85 14.86 -23.06
N PHE A 508 7.41 16.02 -23.57
CA PHE A 508 6.01 16.22 -23.95
C PHE A 508 5.63 15.38 -25.16
N ALA A 509 6.45 15.33 -26.19
CA ALA A 509 6.14 14.63 -27.42
C ALA A 509 6.04 13.10 -27.21
N ASP A 510 6.92 12.50 -26.40
CA ASP A 510 6.84 11.08 -26.00
C ASP A 510 5.60 10.75 -25.16
N SER A 511 5.20 11.68 -24.30
CA SER A 511 4.03 11.47 -23.44
C SER A 511 2.72 11.61 -24.21
N LEU A 512 2.61 12.67 -25.02
CA LEU A 512 1.39 13.10 -25.71
C LEU A 512 1.12 12.33 -27.02
N SER A 513 2.13 11.71 -27.64
CA SER A 513 1.96 10.95 -28.91
C SER A 513 0.95 9.82 -28.82
N GLY A 514 0.72 9.27 -27.62
CA GLY A 514 -0.26 8.20 -27.37
C GLY A 514 -1.71 8.67 -27.18
N CYS A 515 -1.97 9.96 -27.14
CA CYS A 515 -3.31 10.50 -26.86
C CYS A 515 -4.16 10.69 -28.12
N TYR A 516 -5.48 10.81 -27.98
CA TYR A 516 -6.39 11.14 -29.08
C TYR A 516 -6.00 12.45 -29.78
N GLU A 517 -6.19 12.54 -31.10
CA GLU A 517 -5.79 13.72 -31.89
C GLU A 517 -6.38 15.04 -31.38
N GLN A 518 -7.66 15.04 -30.96
CA GLN A 518 -8.30 16.21 -30.34
C GLN A 518 -7.60 16.69 -29.04
N ILE A 519 -6.98 15.76 -28.30
CA ILE A 519 -6.21 16.04 -27.08
C ILE A 519 -4.82 16.57 -27.46
N GLN A 520 -4.16 15.97 -28.46
CA GLN A 520 -2.90 16.50 -29.01
C GLN A 520 -3.06 17.96 -29.46
N GLU A 521 -4.10 18.25 -30.26
CA GLU A 521 -4.39 19.61 -30.74
C GLU A 521 -4.81 20.58 -29.63
N GLY A 522 -5.52 20.10 -28.59
CA GLY A 522 -5.85 20.91 -27.41
C GLY A 522 -4.59 21.38 -26.66
N MET A 523 -3.65 20.47 -26.40
CA MET A 523 -2.38 20.81 -25.76
C MET A 523 -1.50 21.70 -26.63
N LEU A 524 -1.42 21.44 -27.94
CA LEU A 524 -0.66 22.28 -28.87
C LEU A 524 -1.16 23.74 -28.89
N LYS A 525 -2.47 23.96 -28.74
CA LYS A 525 -3.04 25.31 -28.58
C LYS A 525 -2.61 25.97 -27.26
N ILE A 526 -2.59 25.23 -26.15
CA ILE A 526 -2.09 25.73 -24.85
C ILE A 526 -0.60 26.07 -24.92
N PHE A 527 0.24 25.20 -25.47
CA PHE A 527 1.67 25.47 -25.66
C PHE A 527 1.91 26.70 -26.53
N SER A 528 1.12 26.89 -27.59
CA SER A 528 1.20 28.08 -28.46
C SER A 528 0.79 29.39 -27.75
N LYS A 529 -0.13 29.33 -26.75
CA LYS A 529 -0.47 30.49 -25.89
C LYS A 529 0.65 30.84 -24.91
N VAL A 530 1.43 29.85 -24.45
CA VAL A 530 2.65 30.08 -23.68
C VAL A 530 3.69 30.76 -24.58
N HIS A 531 4.15 30.09 -25.64
CA HIS A 531 5.09 30.65 -26.60
C HIS A 531 4.92 29.97 -27.98
N PRO A 532 4.92 30.71 -29.11
CA PRO A 532 4.74 30.13 -30.45
C PRO A 532 5.79 29.06 -30.76
N ASP A 533 7.07 29.33 -30.49
CA ASP A 533 8.15 28.37 -30.78
C ASP A 533 8.04 27.09 -29.96
N PHE A 534 7.56 27.17 -28.72
CA PHE A 534 7.32 25.98 -27.88
C PHE A 534 6.21 25.10 -28.48
N GLY A 535 5.07 25.72 -28.84
CA GLY A 535 3.99 25.02 -29.53
C GLY A 535 4.41 24.43 -30.88
N ASN A 536 5.26 25.13 -31.63
CA ASN A 536 5.79 24.66 -32.92
C ASN A 536 6.80 23.51 -32.75
N ALA A 537 7.69 23.59 -31.77
CA ALA A 537 8.68 22.55 -31.47
C ALA A 537 8.01 21.25 -31.02
N VAL A 538 7.04 21.30 -30.10
CA VAL A 538 6.26 20.11 -29.69
C VAL A 538 5.45 19.55 -30.87
N ARG A 539 4.86 20.40 -31.73
CA ARG A 539 4.18 19.92 -32.95
C ARG A 539 5.14 19.18 -33.87
N HIS A 540 6.34 19.72 -34.10
CA HIS A 540 7.36 19.09 -34.95
C HIS A 540 7.82 17.74 -34.37
N ALA A 541 8.15 17.70 -33.08
CA ALA A 541 8.55 16.50 -32.35
C ALA A 541 7.47 15.41 -32.33
N LEU A 542 6.18 15.78 -32.25
CA LEU A 542 5.03 14.87 -32.40
C LEU A 542 4.90 14.35 -33.83
N CYS A 543 5.06 15.20 -34.85
CA CYS A 543 5.01 14.79 -36.25
C CYS A 543 6.10 13.75 -36.59
N GLN A 544 7.30 13.87 -36.00
CA GLN A 544 8.36 12.85 -36.15
C GLN A 544 7.96 11.50 -35.53
N ARG A 545 7.24 11.50 -34.40
CA ARG A 545 6.80 10.30 -33.67
C ARG A 545 5.65 9.53 -34.34
N LYS A 546 4.87 10.16 -35.23
CA LYS A 546 3.69 9.59 -35.94
C LYS A 546 3.98 8.44 -36.94
N LYS A 547 5.06 7.65 -36.76
CA LYS A 547 5.41 6.48 -37.61
C LYS A 547 5.53 5.12 -36.90
N LYS A 548 5.50 5.04 -35.56
CA LYS A 548 5.14 3.78 -34.90
C LYS A 548 3.61 3.68 -34.92
N THR A 549 3.06 2.80 -35.76
CA THR A 549 1.65 2.42 -35.67
C THR A 549 1.38 1.84 -34.29
N MET A 550 0.73 2.62 -33.41
CA MET A 550 0.24 2.07 -32.16
C MET A 550 -0.79 0.98 -32.48
N PRO A 551 -0.76 -0.17 -31.77
CA PRO A 551 -1.96 -0.99 -31.64
C PRO A 551 -3.07 -0.09 -31.14
N ASN A 552 -4.18 0.02 -31.87
CA ASN A 552 -5.37 0.74 -31.42
C ASN A 552 -6.08 -0.13 -30.37
N ASP A 553 -5.45 -0.25 -29.20
CA ASP A 553 -5.82 -1.24 -28.21
C ASP A 553 -7.14 -0.87 -27.50
N PRO A 554 -8.02 -1.84 -27.19
CA PRO A 554 -9.30 -1.58 -26.55
C PRO A 554 -9.19 -0.84 -25.21
N SER A 555 -8.14 -1.12 -24.43
CA SER A 555 -7.81 -0.43 -23.18
C SER A 555 -7.78 1.08 -23.33
N ASP A 556 -7.18 1.56 -24.42
CA ASP A 556 -6.85 2.97 -24.63
C ASP A 556 -8.06 3.73 -25.20
N ASN A 557 -9.11 3.00 -25.59
CA ASN A 557 -10.38 3.51 -26.10
C ASN A 557 -11.48 3.57 -25.02
N GLN A 558 -11.19 3.29 -23.74
CA GLN A 558 -12.21 3.20 -22.69
C GLN A 558 -13.08 4.46 -22.57
N LEU A 559 -12.48 5.67 -22.55
CA LEU A 559 -13.21 6.93 -22.46
C LEU A 559 -14.05 7.21 -23.71
N LYS A 560 -13.52 6.90 -24.89
CA LYS A 560 -14.22 7.00 -26.18
C LYS A 560 -15.45 6.08 -26.21
N ASN A 561 -15.30 4.85 -25.73
CA ASN A 561 -16.37 3.85 -25.63
C ASN A 561 -17.42 4.26 -24.59
N TYR A 562 -17.01 4.85 -23.46
CA TYR A 562 -17.93 5.42 -22.47
C TYR A 562 -18.77 6.56 -23.08
N LYS A 563 -18.15 7.53 -23.75
CA LYS A 563 -18.84 8.65 -24.42
C LYS A 563 -19.81 8.17 -25.51
N ALA A 564 -19.46 7.11 -26.24
CA ALA A 564 -20.36 6.49 -27.23
C ALA A 564 -21.56 5.78 -26.58
N THR A 565 -21.38 5.19 -25.40
CA THR A 565 -22.43 4.48 -24.65
C THR A 565 -23.36 5.45 -23.91
N TYR A 566 -22.82 6.55 -23.40
CA TYR A 566 -23.52 7.57 -22.61
C TYR A 566 -23.38 8.96 -23.27
N PRO A 567 -24.06 9.20 -24.42
CA PRO A 567 -23.84 10.41 -25.22
C PRO A 567 -24.44 11.70 -24.63
N LYS A 568 -25.22 11.61 -23.54
CA LYS A 568 -25.80 12.75 -22.84
C LYS A 568 -25.29 12.77 -21.39
N PRO A 569 -24.68 13.87 -20.92
CA PRO A 569 -24.28 13.98 -19.51
C PRO A 569 -25.52 14.02 -18.61
N GLN A 570 -25.36 13.53 -17.39
CA GLN A 570 -26.37 13.63 -16.33
C GLN A 570 -26.11 14.87 -15.46
N VAL A 571 -27.13 15.33 -14.73
CA VAL A 571 -26.96 16.37 -13.70
C VAL A 571 -26.11 15.80 -12.58
N ILE A 572 -25.05 16.52 -12.21
CA ILE A 572 -24.16 16.11 -11.12
C ILE A 572 -24.76 16.47 -9.75
N THR A 573 -24.63 15.58 -8.78
CA THR A 573 -25.21 15.71 -7.45
C THR A 573 -24.16 15.50 -6.36
N THR A 574 -24.48 15.93 -5.13
CA THR A 574 -23.86 15.43 -3.90
C THR A 574 -24.26 13.97 -3.63
N SER A 575 -23.63 13.31 -2.67
CA SER A 575 -23.87 11.91 -2.28
C SER A 575 -25.31 11.63 -1.84
N ASN A 576 -26.01 12.62 -1.28
CA ASN A 576 -27.42 12.55 -0.91
C ASN A 576 -28.41 12.84 -2.07
N GLY A 577 -27.91 13.04 -3.30
CA GLY A 577 -28.73 13.24 -4.50
C GLY A 577 -29.18 14.68 -4.78
N ALA A 578 -28.71 15.69 -4.03
CA ALA A 578 -29.05 17.08 -4.31
C ALA A 578 -28.25 17.62 -5.54
N PRO A 579 -28.88 18.32 -6.49
CA PRO A 579 -28.21 18.81 -7.70
C PRO A 579 -27.26 19.98 -7.39
N ILE A 580 -26.10 19.99 -8.07
CA ILE A 580 -25.07 21.03 -7.90
C ILE A 580 -25.16 22.03 -9.07
N TYR A 581 -25.25 23.32 -8.74
CA TYR A 581 -25.24 24.41 -9.74
C TYR A 581 -23.82 24.69 -10.29
N THR A 582 -22.84 24.84 -9.40
CA THR A 582 -21.45 25.15 -9.76
C THR A 582 -20.50 24.18 -9.04
N LYS A 583 -19.66 23.47 -9.81
CA LYS A 583 -18.62 22.53 -9.32
C LYS A 583 -17.22 22.92 -9.80
N THR A 584 -17.05 24.18 -10.17
CA THR A 584 -15.86 24.77 -10.81
C THR A 584 -15.16 25.80 -9.93
N ALA A 585 -15.71 26.09 -8.76
CA ALA A 585 -15.08 26.86 -7.70
C ALA A 585 -15.67 26.52 -6.32
N VAL A 586 -14.82 26.51 -5.30
CA VAL A 586 -15.27 26.56 -3.89
C VAL A 586 -15.95 27.89 -3.55
N LEU A 587 -16.84 27.84 -2.57
CA LEU A 587 -17.55 29.00 -2.03
C LEU A 587 -16.62 29.84 -1.14
N THR A 588 -16.40 31.10 -1.50
CA THR A 588 -15.54 32.03 -0.75
C THR A 588 -16.26 33.33 -0.42
N ALA A 589 -15.82 34.01 0.64
CA ALA A 589 -16.26 35.37 0.95
C ALA A 589 -15.44 36.38 0.12
N GLY A 590 -15.94 36.76 -1.06
CA GLY A 590 -15.23 37.53 -2.06
C GLY A 590 -14.22 36.72 -2.90
N ARG A 591 -13.85 37.24 -4.09
CA ARG A 591 -13.04 36.54 -5.10
C ARG A 591 -11.63 36.12 -4.63
N ARG A 592 -10.99 36.93 -3.77
CA ARG A 592 -9.67 36.66 -3.16
C ARG A 592 -9.76 36.32 -1.66
N GLY A 593 -10.94 35.97 -1.16
CA GLY A 593 -11.17 35.62 0.24
C GLY A 593 -11.11 34.12 0.55
N PRO A 594 -11.11 33.74 1.84
CA PRO A 594 -11.03 32.34 2.27
C PRO A 594 -12.30 31.54 1.94
N MET A 595 -12.16 30.21 1.98
CA MET A 595 -13.27 29.27 1.88
C MET A 595 -14.19 29.32 3.10
N LEU A 596 -15.44 28.89 2.91
CA LEU A 596 -16.43 28.84 3.99
C LEU A 596 -16.76 27.40 4.39
N MET A 597 -16.96 27.18 5.70
CA MET A 597 -17.42 25.89 6.26
C MET A 597 -18.78 25.42 5.70
N GLN A 598 -19.58 26.34 5.14
CA GLN A 598 -20.87 26.02 4.52
C GLN A 598 -20.75 25.52 3.06
N ASP A 599 -19.54 25.33 2.52
CA ASP A 599 -19.33 24.64 1.24
C ASP A 599 -19.51 23.12 1.38
N VAL A 600 -20.76 22.70 1.56
CA VAL A 600 -21.11 21.27 1.67
C VAL A 600 -20.79 20.46 0.41
N VAL A 601 -20.66 21.09 -0.76
CA VAL A 601 -20.30 20.42 -2.02
C VAL A 601 -18.83 20.02 -2.02
N TYR A 602 -17.95 20.91 -1.55
CA TYR A 602 -16.54 20.59 -1.34
C TYR A 602 -16.36 19.51 -0.27
N MET A 603 -17.02 19.67 0.89
CA MET A 603 -16.87 18.74 2.01
C MET A 603 -17.33 17.32 1.65
N ASP A 604 -18.45 17.16 0.95
CA ASP A 604 -19.01 15.87 0.51
C ASP A 604 -18.07 15.12 -0.44
N GLU A 605 -17.55 15.80 -1.47
CA GLU A 605 -16.63 15.20 -2.44
C GLU A 605 -15.26 14.88 -1.82
N MET A 606 -14.69 15.81 -1.05
CA MET A 606 -13.38 15.63 -0.45
C MET A 606 -13.38 14.51 0.60
N ALA A 607 -14.39 14.44 1.46
CA ALA A 607 -14.51 13.40 2.47
C ALA A 607 -14.69 11.99 1.87
N HIS A 608 -15.31 11.87 0.69
CA HIS A 608 -15.35 10.60 -0.04
C HIS A 608 -13.98 10.27 -0.66
N PHE A 609 -13.34 11.23 -1.32
CA PHE A 609 -12.01 11.06 -1.90
C PHE A 609 -10.98 10.60 -0.86
N ASP A 610 -10.95 11.24 0.30
CA ASP A 610 -10.06 10.95 1.42
C ASP A 610 -10.23 9.53 2.01
N ARG A 611 -11.32 8.82 1.64
CA ARG A 611 -11.70 7.47 2.07
C ARG A 611 -11.65 6.39 0.99
N GLU A 612 -11.23 6.71 -0.24
CA GLU A 612 -11.23 5.76 -1.37
C GLU A 612 -10.30 4.54 -1.19
N ARG A 613 -9.27 4.64 -0.34
CA ARG A 613 -8.34 3.54 -0.11
C ARG A 613 -8.87 2.64 1.00
N ILE A 614 -9.06 1.38 0.69
CA ILE A 614 -9.12 0.29 1.67
C ILE A 614 -7.71 -0.30 1.85
N PRO A 615 -7.45 -1.13 2.88
CA PRO A 615 -6.23 -1.92 2.92
C PRO A 615 -6.08 -2.76 1.64
N GLU A 616 -4.88 -2.84 1.08
CA GLU A 616 -4.61 -3.85 0.06
C GLU A 616 -4.58 -5.26 0.68
N ARG A 617 -4.59 -6.30 -0.17
CA ARG A 617 -4.39 -7.67 0.33
C ARG A 617 -2.98 -7.80 0.91
N VAL A 618 -2.86 -8.41 2.09
CA VAL A 618 -1.56 -8.63 2.77
C VAL A 618 -0.52 -9.33 1.88
N VAL A 619 -1.00 -10.22 1.01
CA VAL A 619 -0.31 -10.89 -0.11
C VAL A 619 -1.15 -10.79 -1.38
N HIS A 620 -0.55 -10.93 -2.56
CA HIS A 620 -1.26 -10.89 -3.85
C HIS A 620 -1.99 -9.54 -4.13
N ALA A 621 -1.40 -8.42 -3.72
CA ALA A 621 -1.98 -7.09 -3.88
C ALA A 621 -2.16 -6.71 -5.36
N LYS A 622 -1.08 -6.69 -6.16
CA LYS A 622 -1.16 -6.41 -7.61
C LYS A 622 -1.81 -7.56 -8.37
N GLY A 623 -2.79 -7.26 -9.24
CA GLY A 623 -3.46 -8.29 -10.04
C GLY A 623 -4.46 -7.78 -11.07
N ALA A 624 -5.07 -8.73 -11.78
CA ALA A 624 -6.16 -8.52 -12.73
C ALA A 624 -7.27 -9.54 -12.48
N GLY A 625 -8.47 -9.31 -13.01
CA GLY A 625 -9.49 -10.34 -12.99
C GLY A 625 -10.49 -10.19 -14.13
N ALA A 626 -11.22 -11.28 -14.38
CA ALA A 626 -12.20 -11.37 -15.45
C ALA A 626 -13.29 -12.39 -15.09
N HIS A 627 -14.48 -12.18 -15.66
CA HIS A 627 -15.62 -13.06 -15.51
C HIS A 627 -15.74 -14.02 -16.69
N GLY A 628 -16.45 -15.11 -16.46
CA GLY A 628 -16.67 -16.14 -17.45
C GLY A 628 -17.56 -17.25 -16.95
N TYR A 629 -17.32 -18.45 -17.48
CA TYR A 629 -18.02 -19.66 -17.08
C TYR A 629 -17.10 -20.88 -17.09
N PHE A 630 -17.47 -21.88 -16.30
CA PHE A 630 -16.93 -23.23 -16.36
C PHE A 630 -17.97 -24.16 -16.99
N GLU A 631 -17.55 -24.98 -17.93
CA GLU A 631 -18.39 -25.95 -18.64
C GLU A 631 -17.87 -27.37 -18.37
N VAL A 632 -18.72 -28.23 -17.81
CA VAL A 632 -18.41 -29.66 -17.64
C VAL A 632 -18.32 -30.32 -19.01
N THR A 633 -17.25 -31.06 -19.27
CA THR A 633 -17.02 -31.79 -20.54
C THR A 633 -16.98 -33.30 -20.36
N HIS A 634 -16.68 -33.77 -19.14
CA HIS A 634 -16.52 -35.18 -18.80
C HIS A 634 -17.24 -35.48 -17.49
N ASP A 635 -17.81 -36.67 -17.38
CA ASP A 635 -18.50 -37.12 -16.16
C ASP A 635 -17.51 -37.62 -15.11
N ILE A 636 -17.50 -36.97 -13.94
CA ILE A 636 -16.72 -37.36 -12.76
C ILE A 636 -17.60 -37.69 -11.54
N SER A 637 -18.90 -37.93 -11.74
CA SER A 637 -19.88 -38.23 -10.68
C SER A 637 -19.52 -39.44 -9.81
N LYS A 638 -18.75 -40.39 -10.37
CA LYS A 638 -18.14 -41.51 -9.61
C LYS A 638 -17.23 -41.07 -8.46
N TYR A 639 -16.67 -39.87 -8.52
CA TYR A 639 -15.78 -39.30 -7.49
C TYR A 639 -16.46 -38.20 -6.66
N CYS A 640 -17.31 -37.37 -7.27
CA CYS A 640 -17.81 -36.13 -6.64
C CYS A 640 -19.32 -35.93 -6.88
N LYS A 641 -20.08 -35.65 -5.80
CA LYS A 641 -21.52 -35.35 -5.86
C LYS A 641 -21.85 -33.87 -6.12
N ALA A 642 -20.84 -32.98 -6.17
CA ALA A 642 -21.05 -31.54 -6.23
C ALA A 642 -21.83 -31.09 -7.46
N ASP A 643 -22.81 -30.21 -7.25
CA ASP A 643 -23.78 -29.86 -8.29
C ASP A 643 -23.15 -29.21 -9.53
N ILE A 644 -22.00 -28.55 -9.37
CA ILE A 644 -21.19 -28.01 -10.48
C ILE A 644 -20.75 -29.07 -11.51
N PHE A 645 -20.58 -30.33 -11.11
CA PHE A 645 -20.16 -31.43 -11.98
C PHE A 645 -21.29 -32.38 -12.39
N ASN A 646 -22.54 -32.07 -12.03
CA ASN A 646 -23.65 -33.03 -12.09
C ASN A 646 -24.07 -33.49 -13.51
N LYS A 647 -23.64 -32.79 -14.56
CA LYS A 647 -24.08 -33.01 -15.95
C LYS A 647 -23.07 -32.43 -16.94
N VAL A 648 -22.65 -33.22 -17.92
CA VAL A 648 -21.87 -32.75 -19.08
C VAL A 648 -22.65 -31.68 -19.86
N GLY A 649 -21.97 -30.58 -20.19
CA GLY A 649 -22.55 -29.38 -20.78
C GLY A 649 -23.18 -28.39 -19.78
N LYS A 650 -23.21 -28.69 -18.46
CA LYS A 650 -23.60 -27.68 -17.46
C LYS A 650 -22.58 -26.54 -17.46
N GLN A 651 -23.08 -25.31 -17.55
CA GLN A 651 -22.29 -24.09 -17.43
C GLN A 651 -22.57 -23.38 -16.11
N THR A 652 -21.51 -23.15 -15.33
CA THR A 652 -21.55 -22.43 -14.04
C THR A 652 -20.78 -21.11 -14.18
N PRO A 653 -21.39 -19.94 -13.89
CA PRO A 653 -20.68 -18.67 -13.95
C PRO A 653 -19.52 -18.59 -12.94
N LEU A 654 -18.52 -17.79 -13.27
CA LEU A 654 -17.37 -17.59 -12.39
C LEU A 654 -16.73 -16.20 -12.50
N LEU A 655 -15.92 -15.90 -11.50
CA LEU A 655 -14.91 -14.83 -11.49
C LEU A 655 -13.54 -15.47 -11.29
N VAL A 656 -12.53 -14.97 -12.01
CA VAL A 656 -11.12 -15.28 -11.74
C VAL A 656 -10.37 -14.02 -11.37
N ARG A 657 -9.47 -14.12 -10.39
CA ARG A 657 -8.43 -13.11 -10.13
C ARG A 657 -7.04 -13.73 -10.24
N PHE A 658 -6.21 -13.10 -11.07
CA PHE A 658 -4.79 -13.35 -11.20
C PHE A 658 -3.98 -12.29 -10.45
N SER A 659 -2.76 -12.60 -10.04
CA SER A 659 -1.91 -11.67 -9.25
C SER A 659 -0.46 -12.11 -9.19
N THR A 660 0.46 -11.21 -8.84
CA THR A 660 1.76 -11.55 -8.22
C THR A 660 1.56 -11.93 -6.75
N VAL A 661 2.59 -12.00 -5.90
CA VAL A 661 2.50 -12.36 -4.47
C VAL A 661 3.11 -11.28 -3.57
N GLY A 662 4.40 -10.98 -3.76
CA GLY A 662 5.20 -10.21 -2.81
C GLY A 662 5.01 -8.70 -2.92
N GLY A 663 4.86 -8.18 -4.14
CA GLY A 663 4.71 -6.75 -4.42
C GLY A 663 3.38 -6.14 -4.00
N GLU A 664 3.42 -4.87 -3.64
CA GLU A 664 2.25 -4.04 -3.29
C GLU A 664 1.47 -3.60 -4.55
N SER A 665 0.33 -2.93 -4.41
CA SER A 665 -0.59 -2.54 -5.50
C SER A 665 0.04 -1.69 -6.62
N GLY A 666 1.17 -1.04 -6.36
CA GLY A 666 1.92 -0.24 -7.36
C GLY A 666 3.01 -1.00 -8.12
N SER A 667 3.27 -2.26 -7.76
CA SER A 667 4.40 -3.05 -8.29
C SER A 667 4.19 -3.53 -9.74
N ALA A 668 5.26 -3.94 -10.40
CA ALA A 668 5.25 -4.41 -11.78
C ALA A 668 4.74 -5.85 -11.93
N ASP A 669 3.86 -6.08 -12.91
CA ASP A 669 3.29 -7.39 -13.25
C ASP A 669 4.33 -8.44 -13.69
N THR A 670 5.49 -7.98 -14.19
CA THR A 670 6.54 -8.82 -14.79
C THR A 670 7.66 -9.20 -13.82
N ALA A 671 7.50 -8.97 -12.51
CA ALA A 671 8.43 -9.45 -11.49
C ALA A 671 8.52 -10.99 -11.42
N ARG A 672 9.69 -11.54 -11.05
CA ARG A 672 9.84 -12.98 -10.76
C ARG A 672 9.13 -13.31 -9.45
N ASP A 673 8.06 -14.07 -9.53
CA ASP A 673 7.15 -14.35 -8.41
C ASP A 673 6.28 -15.57 -8.78
N PRO A 674 5.70 -16.34 -7.85
CA PRO A 674 4.53 -17.16 -8.18
C PRO A 674 3.40 -16.26 -8.70
N ARG A 675 2.37 -16.85 -9.30
CA ARG A 675 1.15 -16.11 -9.65
C ARG A 675 -0.07 -16.71 -8.99
N GLY A 676 -0.85 -15.88 -8.30
CA GLY A 676 -2.17 -16.26 -7.81
C GLY A 676 -3.11 -16.55 -8.97
N PHE A 677 -3.95 -17.58 -8.81
CA PHE A 677 -4.96 -18.01 -9.78
C PHE A 677 -6.19 -18.46 -8.99
N ALA A 678 -6.92 -17.49 -8.44
CA ALA A 678 -8.11 -17.73 -7.64
C ALA A 678 -9.37 -17.76 -8.50
N ILE A 679 -10.19 -18.81 -8.35
CA ILE A 679 -11.44 -19.00 -9.11
C ILE A 679 -12.61 -19.09 -8.13
N LYS A 680 -13.65 -18.27 -8.35
CA LYS A 680 -14.93 -18.30 -7.63
C LYS A 680 -16.00 -18.83 -8.57
N PHE A 681 -16.55 -19.99 -8.29
CA PHE A 681 -17.68 -20.57 -9.01
C PHE A 681 -18.98 -20.24 -8.28
N TYR A 682 -19.91 -19.56 -8.95
CA TYR A 682 -21.23 -19.25 -8.39
C TYR A 682 -22.17 -20.43 -8.65
N THR A 683 -22.27 -21.36 -7.70
CA THR A 683 -23.09 -22.59 -7.85
C THR A 683 -24.46 -22.45 -7.20
N GLU A 684 -25.36 -23.35 -7.56
CA GLU A 684 -26.71 -23.49 -7.02
C GLU A 684 -26.71 -23.90 -5.52
N GLU A 685 -25.60 -24.45 -5.01
CA GLU A 685 -25.42 -24.82 -3.59
C GLU A 685 -24.55 -23.81 -2.80
N GLY A 686 -24.23 -22.65 -3.40
CA GLY A 686 -23.34 -21.64 -2.81
C GLY A 686 -22.11 -21.35 -3.69
N ASN A 687 -21.23 -20.49 -3.20
CA ASN A 687 -19.95 -20.26 -3.87
C ASN A 687 -18.99 -21.41 -3.55
N TRP A 688 -18.27 -21.89 -4.57
CA TRP A 688 -17.05 -22.67 -4.39
C TRP A 688 -15.85 -21.81 -4.79
N ASP A 689 -14.89 -21.61 -3.89
CA ASP A 689 -13.67 -20.86 -4.17
C ASP A 689 -12.46 -21.79 -4.24
N LEU A 690 -11.94 -22.02 -5.44
CA LEU A 690 -10.68 -22.71 -5.65
C LEU A 690 -9.54 -21.69 -5.74
N VAL A 691 -8.91 -21.43 -4.60
CA VAL A 691 -7.91 -20.36 -4.45
C VAL A 691 -6.51 -20.89 -4.77
N GLY A 692 -6.23 -21.05 -6.07
CA GLY A 692 -5.03 -21.68 -6.60
C GLY A 692 -3.86 -20.75 -6.90
N ASN A 693 -2.78 -21.34 -7.41
CA ASN A 693 -1.56 -20.69 -7.90
C ASN A 693 -1.17 -21.22 -9.28
N ASN A 694 -0.20 -20.59 -9.96
CA ASN A 694 0.40 -21.08 -11.21
C ASN A 694 1.41 -22.24 -11.02
N THR A 695 1.58 -22.72 -9.79
CA THR A 695 2.46 -23.82 -9.40
C THR A 695 1.67 -24.93 -8.69
N PRO A 696 1.99 -26.22 -8.92
CA PRO A 696 1.35 -27.34 -8.21
C PRO A 696 1.77 -27.45 -6.73
N ILE A 697 2.78 -26.69 -6.29
CA ILE A 697 3.42 -26.83 -4.98
C ILE A 697 3.61 -25.46 -4.31
N PHE A 698 4.01 -25.46 -3.03
CA PHE A 698 4.34 -24.25 -2.28
C PHE A 698 5.73 -24.35 -1.60
N PHE A 699 6.18 -23.26 -0.99
CA PHE A 699 7.51 -23.15 -0.35
C PHE A 699 7.59 -23.83 1.02
N ILE A 700 6.46 -23.99 1.70
CA ILE A 700 6.37 -24.51 3.07
C ILE A 700 5.18 -25.46 3.19
N ARG A 701 5.28 -26.41 4.13
CA ARG A 701 4.27 -27.46 4.38
C ARG A 701 3.49 -27.31 5.68
N ASP A 702 3.77 -26.29 6.48
CA ASP A 702 3.13 -26.01 7.77
C ASP A 702 2.85 -24.49 7.88
N PRO A 703 1.61 -24.06 8.15
CA PRO A 703 1.20 -22.67 8.00
C PRO A 703 1.70 -21.75 9.11
N ILE A 704 2.23 -22.29 10.22
CA ILE A 704 2.88 -21.50 11.27
C ILE A 704 4.13 -20.75 10.75
N HIS A 705 4.69 -21.19 9.62
CA HIS A 705 5.81 -20.53 8.95
C HIS A 705 5.37 -19.48 7.91
N PHE A 706 4.08 -19.38 7.59
CA PHE A 706 3.60 -18.53 6.49
C PHE A 706 3.80 -17.02 6.74
N PRO A 707 3.52 -16.46 7.94
CA PRO A 707 3.80 -15.04 8.21
C PRO A 707 5.29 -14.71 8.03
N ASN A 708 6.17 -15.47 8.70
CA ASN A 708 7.62 -15.34 8.58
C ASN A 708 8.12 -15.46 7.13
N PHE A 709 7.62 -16.45 6.38
CA PHE A 709 7.95 -16.60 4.96
C PHE A 709 7.56 -15.33 4.20
N ILE A 710 6.33 -14.84 4.32
CA ILE A 710 5.88 -13.65 3.60
C ILE A 710 6.64 -12.38 4.02
N HIS A 711 7.03 -12.24 5.30
CA HIS A 711 7.88 -11.14 5.75
C HIS A 711 9.22 -11.12 5.00
N THR A 712 9.87 -12.28 4.87
CA THR A 712 11.15 -12.37 4.15
C THR A 712 11.01 -11.99 2.67
N GLN A 713 9.89 -12.33 2.03
CA GLN A 713 9.62 -11.98 0.62
C GLN A 713 9.16 -10.52 0.42
N LYS A 714 9.07 -9.72 1.49
CA LYS A 714 8.61 -8.34 1.47
C LYS A 714 9.75 -7.39 1.83
N ARG A 715 9.44 -6.33 2.59
CA ARG A 715 10.32 -5.19 2.82
C ARG A 715 10.95 -5.29 4.20
N ASN A 716 12.26 -5.02 4.29
CA ASN A 716 12.96 -4.94 5.56
C ASN A 716 12.25 -3.91 6.48
N PRO A 717 12.02 -4.23 7.76
CA PRO A 717 11.20 -3.40 8.66
C PRO A 717 11.81 -2.03 8.98
N GLN A 718 13.12 -1.87 8.79
CA GLN A 718 13.82 -0.60 9.01
C GLN A 718 14.02 0.18 7.70
N THR A 719 14.59 -0.45 6.67
CA THR A 719 14.99 0.24 5.43
C THR A 719 13.86 0.38 4.41
N HIS A 720 12.81 -0.44 4.53
CA HIS A 720 11.70 -0.56 3.59
C HIS A 720 12.08 -1.05 2.16
N LEU A 721 13.32 -1.47 1.97
CA LEU A 721 13.82 -2.08 0.73
C LEU A 721 13.52 -3.58 0.69
N LYS A 722 13.66 -4.21 -0.48
CA LYS A 722 13.72 -5.68 -0.59
C LYS A 722 15.07 -6.18 -0.04
N ASP A 723 15.06 -7.33 0.64
CA ASP A 723 16.20 -7.84 1.39
C ASP A 723 16.54 -9.27 0.92
N PRO A 724 17.54 -9.46 0.03
CA PRO A 724 17.89 -10.78 -0.47
C PRO A 724 18.52 -11.65 0.63
N ASN A 725 19.17 -11.07 1.64
CA ASN A 725 19.69 -11.81 2.78
C ASN A 725 18.52 -12.45 3.55
N ALA A 726 17.46 -11.71 3.88
CA ALA A 726 16.26 -12.25 4.53
C ALA A 726 15.61 -13.40 3.74
N ILE A 727 15.49 -13.23 2.41
CA ILE A 727 14.89 -14.22 1.50
C ILE A 727 15.67 -15.55 1.55
N PHE A 728 16.98 -15.49 1.35
CA PHE A 728 17.81 -16.70 1.25
C PHE A 728 18.16 -17.31 2.61
N ASP A 729 18.22 -16.52 3.70
CA ASP A 729 18.39 -17.03 5.07
C ASP A 729 17.18 -17.89 5.50
N PHE A 730 15.97 -17.45 5.18
CA PHE A 730 14.77 -18.28 5.41
C PHE A 730 14.80 -19.59 4.61
N TRP A 731 15.18 -19.56 3.33
CA TRP A 731 15.28 -20.78 2.51
C TRP A 731 16.43 -21.71 2.91
N LEU A 732 17.54 -21.16 3.45
CA LEU A 732 18.62 -21.92 4.06
C LEU A 732 18.11 -22.72 5.27
N HIS A 733 17.32 -22.08 6.13
CA HIS A 733 16.79 -22.75 7.32
C HIS A 733 15.55 -23.63 7.05
N ARG A 734 14.86 -23.45 5.91
CA ARG A 734 13.66 -24.20 5.49
C ARG A 734 13.87 -24.93 4.15
N PRO A 735 14.66 -26.02 4.10
CA PRO A 735 14.99 -26.74 2.86
C PRO A 735 13.78 -27.37 2.16
N GLU A 736 12.62 -27.49 2.80
CA GLU A 736 11.38 -27.88 2.11
C GLU A 736 11.00 -26.93 0.96
N ALA A 737 11.49 -25.68 0.99
CA ALA A 737 11.25 -24.69 -0.04
C ALA A 737 11.92 -25.00 -1.38
N LEU A 738 12.98 -25.82 -1.40
CA LEU A 738 13.84 -26.04 -2.57
C LEU A 738 13.07 -26.38 -3.85
N HIS A 739 12.02 -27.21 -3.76
CA HIS A 739 11.24 -27.60 -4.93
C HIS A 739 10.52 -26.40 -5.59
N GLN A 740 9.86 -25.57 -4.79
CA GLN A 740 9.16 -24.38 -5.27
C GLN A 740 10.13 -23.23 -5.60
N VAL A 741 11.24 -23.10 -4.87
CA VAL A 741 12.32 -22.15 -5.18
C VAL A 741 12.93 -22.47 -6.55
N MET A 742 13.22 -23.73 -6.86
CA MET A 742 13.67 -24.12 -8.21
C MET A 742 12.59 -23.85 -9.28
N PHE A 743 11.30 -24.08 -8.99
CA PHE A 743 10.23 -23.71 -9.94
C PHE A 743 10.19 -22.20 -10.21
N LEU A 744 10.33 -21.37 -9.16
CA LEU A 744 10.36 -19.91 -9.22
C LEU A 744 11.56 -19.36 -10.00
N PHE A 745 12.74 -19.97 -9.84
CA PHE A 745 13.98 -19.56 -10.52
C PHE A 745 14.14 -20.18 -11.93
N GLY A 746 13.27 -21.10 -12.32
CA GLY A 746 13.10 -21.52 -13.71
C GLY A 746 12.39 -20.48 -14.57
N ASP A 747 12.18 -20.79 -15.85
CA ASP A 747 11.50 -19.89 -16.81
C ASP A 747 10.05 -19.58 -16.38
N ARG A 748 9.37 -20.48 -15.66
CA ARG A 748 7.96 -20.32 -15.23
C ARG A 748 7.73 -19.31 -14.12
N GLY A 749 8.79 -18.78 -13.49
CA GLY A 749 8.69 -17.64 -12.57
C GLY A 749 8.38 -16.30 -13.26
N LEU A 750 8.46 -16.25 -14.58
CA LEU A 750 8.19 -15.08 -15.42
C LEU A 750 7.21 -15.43 -16.55
N PRO A 751 5.92 -15.72 -16.29
CA PRO A 751 4.95 -16.03 -17.33
C PRO A 751 4.70 -14.82 -18.27
N ASP A 752 4.50 -15.07 -19.56
CA ASP A 752 4.16 -14.02 -20.53
C ASP A 752 2.65 -13.70 -20.47
N GLY A 753 2.28 -12.85 -19.51
CA GLY A 753 0.89 -12.53 -19.19
C GLY A 753 0.16 -13.66 -18.46
N TYR A 754 -1.02 -13.36 -17.92
CA TYR A 754 -1.80 -14.35 -17.16
C TYR A 754 -2.40 -15.47 -18.02
N ARG A 755 -2.56 -15.25 -19.34
CA ARG A 755 -3.20 -16.19 -20.26
C ARG A 755 -2.32 -17.38 -20.66
N HIS A 756 -1.01 -17.29 -20.42
CA HIS A 756 0.01 -18.27 -20.81
C HIS A 756 0.62 -19.04 -19.63
N MET A 757 -0.11 -19.17 -18.53
CA MET A 757 0.28 -20.01 -17.38
C MET A 757 -0.77 -21.06 -17.04
N ASN A 758 -0.32 -22.15 -16.42
CA ASN A 758 -1.21 -23.12 -15.77
C ASN A 758 -1.84 -22.51 -14.51
N GLY A 759 -2.93 -23.10 -14.05
CA GLY A 759 -3.45 -22.96 -12.69
C GLY A 759 -3.47 -24.31 -11.98
N TYR A 760 -3.42 -24.28 -10.65
CA TYR A 760 -3.43 -25.48 -9.81
C TYR A 760 -4.12 -25.16 -8.48
N GLY A 761 -4.87 -26.11 -7.93
CA GLY A 761 -5.33 -26.01 -6.53
C GLY A 761 -4.19 -26.15 -5.51
N SER A 762 -3.04 -26.68 -5.96
CA SER A 762 -1.80 -27.01 -5.22
C SER A 762 -2.01 -28.05 -4.10
N HIS A 763 -2.88 -27.76 -3.15
CA HIS A 763 -3.28 -28.65 -2.07
C HIS A 763 -3.93 -29.93 -2.57
N THR A 764 -3.85 -30.95 -1.72
CA THR A 764 -4.72 -32.12 -1.82
C THR A 764 -6.10 -31.75 -1.28
N PHE A 765 -7.15 -32.13 -1.99
CA PHE A 765 -8.55 -31.99 -1.55
C PHE A 765 -9.16 -33.38 -1.45
N LYS A 766 -10.36 -33.47 -0.86
CA LYS A 766 -11.16 -34.70 -0.80
C LYS A 766 -12.41 -34.51 -1.67
N MET A 767 -12.75 -35.50 -2.47
CA MET A 767 -14.01 -35.58 -3.21
C MET A 767 -14.87 -36.72 -2.66
N VAL A 768 -16.17 -36.49 -2.59
CA VAL A 768 -17.14 -37.46 -2.06
C VAL A 768 -18.28 -37.64 -3.05
N ASN A 769 -18.58 -38.88 -3.42
CA ASN A 769 -19.60 -39.21 -4.40
C ASN A 769 -21.00 -39.39 -3.78
N LYS A 770 -22.02 -39.74 -4.58
CA LYS A 770 -23.41 -39.87 -4.12
C LYS A 770 -23.62 -41.04 -3.14
N GLU A 771 -22.77 -42.06 -3.17
CA GLU A 771 -22.78 -43.19 -2.22
C GLU A 771 -21.99 -42.88 -0.94
N GLY A 772 -21.46 -41.66 -0.78
CA GLY A 772 -20.64 -41.28 0.38
C GLY A 772 -19.20 -41.80 0.35
N LYS A 773 -18.76 -42.40 -0.76
CA LYS A 773 -17.37 -42.86 -0.94
C LYS A 773 -16.46 -41.67 -1.22
N ALA A 774 -15.32 -41.62 -0.53
CA ALA A 774 -14.36 -40.53 -0.63
C ALA A 774 -13.07 -40.95 -1.36
N VAL A 775 -12.47 -40.01 -2.06
CA VAL A 775 -11.12 -40.10 -2.66
C VAL A 775 -10.39 -38.77 -2.47
N TYR A 776 -9.06 -38.78 -2.47
CA TYR A 776 -8.26 -37.56 -2.53
C TYR A 776 -8.05 -37.12 -3.98
N CYS A 777 -7.88 -35.81 -4.21
CA CYS A 777 -7.63 -35.26 -5.53
C CYS A 777 -6.69 -34.04 -5.54
N LYS A 778 -6.12 -33.75 -6.71
CA LYS A 778 -5.41 -32.50 -7.05
C LYS A 778 -6.12 -31.83 -8.23
N PHE A 779 -6.33 -30.52 -8.19
CA PHE A 779 -6.92 -29.76 -9.29
C PHE A 779 -5.87 -29.11 -10.21
N HIS A 780 -6.06 -29.19 -11.53
CA HIS A 780 -5.17 -28.58 -12.53
C HIS A 780 -5.97 -27.84 -13.61
N PHE A 781 -5.45 -26.71 -14.07
CA PHE A 781 -5.96 -25.91 -15.19
C PHE A 781 -4.83 -25.70 -16.19
N LYS A 782 -4.99 -26.15 -17.44
CA LYS A 782 -3.97 -26.04 -18.50
C LYS A 782 -4.46 -25.09 -19.60
N PRO A 783 -3.72 -24.03 -19.97
CA PRO A 783 -4.17 -23.06 -20.96
C PRO A 783 -4.16 -23.72 -22.35
N THR A 784 -5.22 -23.51 -23.14
CA THR A 784 -5.28 -24.01 -24.52
C THR A 784 -4.36 -23.21 -25.46
N GLN A 785 -4.03 -21.97 -25.10
CA GLN A 785 -3.14 -21.07 -25.83
C GLN A 785 -1.64 -21.35 -25.60
N GLY A 786 -1.32 -22.43 -24.89
CA GLY A 786 0.05 -22.84 -24.55
C GLY A 786 0.67 -22.06 -23.38
N VAL A 787 1.68 -22.66 -22.75
CA VAL A 787 2.48 -22.03 -21.69
C VAL A 787 3.63 -21.25 -22.32
N LYS A 788 3.85 -20.00 -21.89
CA LYS A 788 4.91 -19.11 -22.37
C LYS A 788 5.52 -18.32 -21.21
N SER A 789 6.79 -17.96 -21.36
CA SER A 789 7.55 -17.18 -20.38
C SER A 789 8.29 -16.02 -21.05
N LEU A 790 8.49 -14.95 -20.28
CA LEU A 790 9.39 -13.85 -20.57
C LEU A 790 10.83 -14.24 -20.22
N THR A 791 11.78 -13.82 -21.05
CA THR A 791 13.20 -13.72 -20.65
C THR A 791 13.37 -12.65 -19.57
N VAL A 792 14.37 -12.79 -18.68
CA VAL A 792 14.67 -11.80 -17.63
C VAL A 792 14.81 -10.38 -18.20
N GLU A 793 15.53 -10.20 -19.31
CA GLU A 793 15.72 -8.90 -19.98
C GLU A 793 14.38 -8.27 -20.42
N LYS A 794 13.56 -8.99 -21.18
CA LYS A 794 12.19 -8.56 -21.57
C LYS A 794 11.33 -8.23 -20.34
N ALA A 795 11.44 -9.01 -19.27
CA ALA A 795 10.66 -8.80 -18.04
C ALA A 795 11.07 -7.53 -17.28
N GLY A 796 12.38 -7.27 -17.14
CA GLY A 796 12.92 -6.05 -16.53
C GLY A 796 12.59 -4.80 -17.33
N ARG A 797 12.70 -4.85 -18.66
CA ARG A 797 12.26 -3.74 -19.54
C ARG A 797 10.75 -3.46 -19.40
N LEU A 798 9.92 -4.49 -19.39
CA LEU A 798 8.48 -4.32 -19.18
C LEU A 798 8.13 -3.79 -17.79
N ALA A 799 8.94 -4.07 -16.76
CA ALA A 799 8.69 -3.58 -15.41
C ALA A 799 8.74 -2.05 -15.29
N SER A 800 9.50 -1.38 -16.16
CA SER A 800 9.51 0.09 -16.27
C SER A 800 8.61 0.63 -17.39
N GLU A 801 8.57 -0.01 -18.57
CA GLU A 801 7.80 0.48 -19.72
C GLU A 801 6.28 0.27 -19.61
N ASP A 802 5.83 -0.86 -19.03
CA ASP A 802 4.42 -1.19 -18.83
C ASP A 802 4.25 -2.05 -17.56
N PRO A 803 4.37 -1.47 -16.35
CA PRO A 803 4.24 -2.20 -15.09
C PRO A 803 2.87 -2.89 -14.90
N ASP A 804 1.89 -2.57 -15.75
CA ASP A 804 0.54 -3.17 -15.78
C ASP A 804 0.33 -4.14 -16.97
N TYR A 805 1.44 -4.68 -17.54
CA TYR A 805 1.45 -5.54 -18.75
C TYR A 805 0.44 -6.69 -18.73
N SER A 806 0.30 -7.40 -17.61
CA SER A 806 -0.57 -8.58 -17.52
C SER A 806 -2.04 -8.20 -17.32
N ILE A 807 -2.31 -7.06 -16.69
CA ILE A 807 -3.64 -6.42 -16.70
C ILE A 807 -4.02 -6.06 -18.14
N ARG A 808 -3.12 -5.39 -18.87
CA ARG A 808 -3.36 -4.94 -20.26
C ARG A 808 -3.58 -6.10 -21.22
N ASP A 809 -2.74 -7.13 -21.18
CA ASP A 809 -2.88 -8.36 -22.00
C ASP A 809 -4.25 -9.01 -21.80
N LEU A 810 -4.65 -9.26 -20.55
CA LEU A 810 -5.92 -9.92 -20.25
C LEU A 810 -7.11 -9.08 -20.71
N PHE A 811 -7.09 -7.77 -20.42
CA PHE A 811 -8.18 -6.87 -20.80
C PHE A 811 -8.33 -6.80 -22.33
N ASN A 812 -7.22 -6.58 -23.05
CA ASN A 812 -7.24 -6.40 -24.50
C ASN A 812 -7.56 -7.70 -25.24
N ALA A 813 -7.16 -8.87 -24.73
CA ALA A 813 -7.55 -10.15 -25.30
C ALA A 813 -9.08 -10.35 -25.24
N ILE A 814 -9.69 -10.08 -24.08
CA ILE A 814 -11.14 -10.25 -23.89
C ILE A 814 -11.95 -9.25 -24.72
N GLU A 815 -11.58 -7.96 -24.76
CA GLU A 815 -12.31 -7.00 -25.62
C GLU A 815 -12.15 -7.32 -27.13
N LYS A 816 -11.05 -7.99 -27.54
CA LYS A 816 -10.84 -8.46 -28.93
C LYS A 816 -11.57 -9.78 -29.26
N GLY A 817 -12.19 -10.43 -28.29
CA GLY A 817 -12.80 -11.75 -28.46
C GLY A 817 -11.81 -12.93 -28.42
N ASP A 818 -10.53 -12.69 -28.13
CA ASP A 818 -9.51 -13.72 -27.88
C ASP A 818 -9.64 -14.26 -26.44
N PHE A 819 -10.79 -14.88 -26.17
CA PHE A 819 -11.18 -15.36 -24.85
C PHE A 819 -10.24 -16.47 -24.38
N PRO A 820 -9.46 -16.28 -23.28
CA PRO A 820 -8.54 -17.31 -22.82
C PRO A 820 -9.29 -18.48 -22.19
N VAL A 821 -8.83 -19.71 -22.50
CA VAL A 821 -9.49 -20.96 -22.11
C VAL A 821 -8.51 -21.89 -21.39
N TRP A 822 -8.94 -22.47 -20.28
CA TRP A 822 -8.19 -23.53 -19.59
C TRP A 822 -8.99 -24.82 -19.53
N LYS A 823 -8.38 -25.94 -19.91
CA LYS A 823 -8.92 -27.27 -19.59
C LYS A 823 -8.67 -27.59 -18.11
N MET A 824 -9.72 -27.99 -17.40
CA MET A 824 -9.67 -28.45 -16.02
C MET A 824 -9.48 -29.97 -15.99
N PHE A 825 -8.55 -30.43 -15.15
CA PHE A 825 -8.28 -31.83 -14.87
C PHE A 825 -8.23 -32.07 -13.37
N ILE A 826 -8.45 -33.32 -12.96
CA ILE A 826 -8.12 -33.82 -11.62
C ILE A 826 -7.13 -34.98 -11.70
N GLN A 827 -6.25 -35.10 -10.71
CA GLN A 827 -5.66 -36.40 -10.33
C GLN A 827 -6.51 -37.00 -9.21
N VAL A 828 -6.55 -38.33 -9.09
CA VAL A 828 -7.30 -39.03 -8.04
C VAL A 828 -6.41 -40.06 -7.35
N MET A 829 -6.42 -40.08 -6.02
CA MET A 829 -5.70 -41.02 -5.16
C MET A 829 -6.70 -41.62 -4.16
N THR A 830 -6.73 -42.95 -4.01
CA THR A 830 -7.57 -43.61 -3.00
C THR A 830 -6.95 -43.47 -1.60
N PHE A 831 -7.74 -43.69 -0.55
CA PHE A 831 -7.23 -43.70 0.82
C PHE A 831 -6.16 -44.79 1.00
N GLU A 832 -6.33 -45.97 0.40
CA GLU A 832 -5.33 -47.05 0.43
C GLU A 832 -4.01 -46.66 -0.26
N GLN A 833 -4.08 -45.93 -1.38
CA GLN A 833 -2.89 -45.38 -2.04
C GLN A 833 -2.21 -44.32 -1.16
N ALA A 834 -2.99 -43.46 -0.50
CA ALA A 834 -2.49 -42.40 0.37
C ALA A 834 -1.72 -42.93 1.59
N GLU A 835 -2.20 -44.02 2.22
CA GLU A 835 -1.48 -44.69 3.32
C GLU A 835 -0.17 -45.35 2.88
N LYS A 836 -0.11 -45.85 1.64
CA LYS A 836 1.04 -46.58 1.07
C LYS A 836 2.04 -45.69 0.33
N TRP A 837 1.73 -44.41 0.11
CA TRP A 837 2.60 -43.51 -0.65
C TRP A 837 3.82 -43.11 0.18
N GLU A 838 4.99 -43.06 -0.47
CA GLU A 838 6.29 -42.88 0.17
C GLU A 838 6.44 -41.50 0.85
N PHE A 839 5.90 -40.45 0.22
CA PHE A 839 5.79 -39.12 0.80
C PHE A 839 4.44 -38.94 1.50
N ASN A 840 4.33 -37.91 2.34
CA ASN A 840 3.03 -37.47 2.83
C ASN A 840 2.16 -36.95 1.66
N PRO A 841 1.01 -37.57 1.32
CA PRO A 841 0.14 -37.15 0.21
C PRO A 841 -0.52 -35.78 0.43
N PHE A 842 -0.39 -35.21 1.62
CA PHE A 842 -0.90 -33.90 2.02
C PHE A 842 0.21 -32.84 2.15
N ASP A 843 1.47 -33.18 1.87
CA ASP A 843 2.58 -32.22 1.82
C ASP A 843 2.51 -31.41 0.51
N VAL A 844 2.17 -30.12 0.62
CA VAL A 844 2.06 -29.20 -0.52
C VAL A 844 3.41 -28.86 -1.18
N THR A 845 4.55 -29.32 -0.64
CA THR A 845 5.85 -29.25 -1.35
C THR A 845 6.04 -30.41 -2.36
N LYS A 846 5.12 -31.38 -2.40
CA LYS A 846 5.17 -32.57 -3.26
C LYS A 846 4.13 -32.53 -4.38
N VAL A 847 4.53 -33.01 -5.56
CA VAL A 847 3.62 -33.36 -6.66
C VAL A 847 3.28 -34.86 -6.63
N TRP A 848 2.11 -35.22 -7.15
CA TRP A 848 1.77 -36.60 -7.48
C TRP A 848 2.26 -36.88 -8.92
N PRO A 849 3.14 -37.87 -9.15
CA PRO A 849 3.66 -38.17 -10.49
C PRO A 849 2.54 -38.49 -11.49
N HIS A 850 2.51 -37.81 -12.64
CA HIS A 850 1.46 -38.03 -13.66
C HIS A 850 1.45 -39.47 -14.23
N GLY A 851 2.55 -40.22 -14.11
CA GLY A 851 2.63 -41.62 -14.55
C GLY A 851 1.90 -42.60 -13.63
N GLU A 852 1.80 -42.29 -12.33
CA GLU A 852 1.06 -43.06 -11.33
C GLU A 852 -0.38 -42.54 -11.17
N PHE A 853 -0.52 -41.21 -11.17
CA PHE A 853 -1.78 -40.50 -10.95
C PHE A 853 -2.10 -39.66 -12.20
N PRO A 854 -2.67 -40.26 -13.27
CA PRO A 854 -2.91 -39.56 -14.53
C PRO A 854 -3.94 -38.44 -14.40
N LEU A 855 -3.84 -37.45 -15.29
CA LEU A 855 -4.80 -36.36 -15.40
C LEU A 855 -6.11 -36.84 -16.03
N ILE A 856 -7.21 -36.69 -15.31
CA ILE A 856 -8.59 -36.97 -15.75
C ILE A 856 -9.23 -35.64 -16.13
N GLU A 857 -9.64 -35.47 -17.40
CA GLU A 857 -10.31 -34.24 -17.84
C GLU A 857 -11.69 -34.10 -17.18
N VAL A 858 -12.10 -32.87 -16.85
CA VAL A 858 -13.37 -32.57 -16.18
C VAL A 858 -14.20 -31.58 -17.00
N GLY A 859 -13.58 -30.50 -17.46
CA GLY A 859 -14.29 -29.34 -18.01
C GLY A 859 -13.34 -28.31 -18.62
N LYS A 860 -13.91 -27.19 -19.05
CA LYS A 860 -13.15 -26.03 -19.53
C LYS A 860 -13.65 -24.76 -18.84
N MET A 861 -12.72 -23.88 -18.48
CA MET A 861 -12.98 -22.53 -18.00
C MET A 861 -12.74 -21.56 -19.16
N VAL A 862 -13.68 -20.67 -19.44
CA VAL A 862 -13.59 -19.63 -20.48
C VAL A 862 -13.78 -18.27 -19.82
N LEU A 863 -12.86 -17.33 -20.01
CA LEU A 863 -13.01 -15.93 -19.55
C LEU A 863 -13.42 -15.05 -20.74
N ASN A 864 -14.61 -14.46 -20.66
CA ASN A 864 -15.23 -13.77 -21.80
C ASN A 864 -15.83 -12.40 -21.46
N ARG A 865 -15.61 -11.89 -20.24
CA ARG A 865 -16.10 -10.57 -19.83
C ARG A 865 -15.12 -9.88 -18.87
N ASN A 866 -14.64 -8.70 -19.27
CA ASN A 866 -13.90 -7.82 -18.39
C ASN A 866 -14.77 -7.25 -17.26
N PRO A 867 -14.18 -6.76 -16.15
CA PRO A 867 -14.92 -5.97 -15.18
C PRO A 867 -15.50 -4.70 -15.83
N ARG A 868 -16.65 -4.24 -15.32
CA ARG A 868 -17.21 -2.92 -15.64
C ARG A 868 -16.56 -1.84 -14.78
N ASN A 869 -16.31 -2.16 -13.50
CA ASN A 869 -15.50 -1.35 -12.59
C ASN A 869 -14.50 -2.25 -11.84
N TYR A 870 -13.21 -1.95 -11.95
CA TYR A 870 -12.15 -2.77 -11.34
C TYR A 870 -12.25 -2.80 -9.81
N PHE A 871 -12.54 -1.66 -9.16
CA PHE A 871 -12.57 -1.61 -7.70
C PHE A 871 -13.73 -2.46 -7.14
N ALA A 872 -14.91 -2.37 -7.73
CA ALA A 872 -16.10 -3.10 -7.31
C ALA A 872 -16.06 -4.60 -7.64
N GLU A 873 -15.53 -4.99 -8.81
CA GLU A 873 -15.52 -6.40 -9.26
C GLU A 873 -14.21 -7.13 -8.95
N ILE A 874 -13.06 -6.46 -8.90
CA ILE A 874 -11.74 -7.11 -8.74
C ILE A 874 -11.10 -6.76 -7.39
N GLU A 875 -11.02 -5.48 -7.00
CA GLU A 875 -10.34 -5.12 -5.75
C GLU A 875 -11.13 -5.60 -4.52
N GLN A 876 -12.44 -5.40 -4.52
CA GLN A 876 -13.35 -5.89 -3.47
C GLN A 876 -13.65 -7.41 -3.55
N SER A 877 -13.12 -8.13 -4.55
CA SER A 877 -13.31 -9.58 -4.62
C SER A 877 -12.63 -10.32 -3.45
N ALA A 878 -13.32 -11.32 -2.93
CA ALA A 878 -12.89 -12.13 -1.79
C ALA A 878 -13.06 -13.62 -2.13
N PHE A 879 -11.95 -14.36 -2.14
CA PHE A 879 -11.93 -15.79 -2.41
C PHE A 879 -11.47 -16.51 -1.14
N CYS A 880 -12.27 -17.38 -0.55
CA CYS A 880 -11.93 -18.07 0.70
C CYS A 880 -11.94 -19.59 0.50
N PRO A 881 -10.83 -20.32 0.75
CA PRO A 881 -10.82 -21.78 0.66
C PRO A 881 -11.88 -22.48 1.50
N ALA A 882 -12.37 -21.84 2.58
CA ALA A 882 -13.48 -22.34 3.39
C ALA A 882 -14.82 -22.42 2.62
N HIS A 883 -14.98 -21.70 1.51
CA HIS A 883 -16.15 -21.77 0.64
C HIS A 883 -16.08 -23.02 -0.24
N ILE A 884 -16.55 -24.14 0.32
CA ILE A 884 -16.75 -25.43 -0.36
C ILE A 884 -18.24 -25.73 -0.55
N VAL A 885 -18.55 -26.65 -1.46
CA VAL A 885 -19.91 -27.13 -1.76
C VAL A 885 -20.00 -28.65 -1.58
N PRO A 886 -21.18 -29.22 -1.27
CA PRO A 886 -21.32 -30.64 -0.93
C PRO A 886 -20.65 -31.58 -1.95
N GLY A 887 -19.75 -32.45 -1.48
CA GLY A 887 -18.98 -33.36 -2.34
C GLY A 887 -17.55 -32.91 -2.65
N ILE A 888 -17.16 -31.69 -2.26
CA ILE A 888 -15.77 -31.23 -2.17
C ILE A 888 -15.49 -30.93 -0.70
N GLU A 889 -14.43 -31.51 -0.14
CA GLU A 889 -14.04 -31.41 1.26
C GLU A 889 -12.53 -31.19 1.40
N PHE A 890 -12.08 -30.83 2.60
CA PHE A 890 -10.66 -30.62 2.92
C PHE A 890 -9.92 -31.95 3.11
N SER A 891 -8.61 -31.96 2.82
CA SER A 891 -7.69 -33.01 3.28
C SER A 891 -6.95 -32.56 4.56
N PRO A 892 -6.19 -33.46 5.21
CA PRO A 892 -5.29 -33.12 6.32
C PRO A 892 -4.06 -32.25 5.97
N ASP A 893 -4.00 -31.65 4.79
CA ASP A 893 -2.90 -30.75 4.37
C ASP A 893 -2.85 -29.55 5.34
N LYS A 894 -1.79 -29.46 6.16
CA LYS A 894 -1.68 -28.41 7.20
C LYS A 894 -1.80 -27.01 6.60
N MET A 895 -1.18 -26.77 5.44
CA MET A 895 -1.28 -25.47 4.76
C MET A 895 -2.71 -25.19 4.31
N LEU A 896 -3.44 -26.18 3.78
CA LEU A 896 -4.85 -26.02 3.46
C LEU A 896 -5.68 -25.70 4.72
N GLN A 897 -5.44 -26.41 5.83
CA GLN A 897 -6.14 -26.20 7.09
C GLN A 897 -5.96 -24.79 7.64
N GLY A 898 -4.73 -24.26 7.68
CA GLY A 898 -4.47 -22.88 8.08
C GLY A 898 -5.18 -21.84 7.20
N ARG A 899 -5.31 -22.11 5.89
CA ARG A 899 -5.99 -21.23 4.94
C ARG A 899 -7.52 -21.22 5.07
N ILE A 900 -8.14 -22.17 5.76
CA ILE A 900 -9.59 -22.15 6.08
C ILE A 900 -9.88 -20.98 7.02
N PHE A 901 -8.97 -20.69 7.96
CA PHE A 901 -9.07 -19.56 8.89
C PHE A 901 -8.68 -18.23 8.21
N SER A 902 -7.43 -18.10 7.76
CA SER A 902 -6.82 -16.78 7.45
C SER A 902 -7.57 -15.97 6.39
N TYR A 903 -8.07 -16.64 5.36
CA TYR A 903 -8.80 -15.94 4.29
C TYR A 903 -10.11 -15.32 4.79
N THR A 904 -10.83 -15.95 5.71
CA THR A 904 -12.04 -15.33 6.28
C THR A 904 -11.66 -14.14 7.15
N ASP A 905 -10.61 -14.29 7.95
CA ASP A 905 -10.15 -13.30 8.91
C ASP A 905 -9.59 -12.03 8.25
N THR A 906 -8.69 -12.15 7.26
CA THR A 906 -8.19 -11.00 6.50
C THR A 906 -9.29 -10.29 5.69
N HIS A 907 -10.35 -10.99 5.27
CA HIS A 907 -11.50 -10.35 4.62
C HIS A 907 -12.33 -9.50 5.59
N PHE A 908 -12.51 -9.93 6.85
CA PHE A 908 -13.17 -9.11 7.86
C PHE A 908 -12.41 -7.80 8.14
N HIS A 909 -11.07 -7.85 8.15
CA HIS A 909 -10.24 -6.64 8.25
C HIS A 909 -10.31 -5.76 7.00
N ARG A 910 -10.04 -6.34 5.82
CA ARG A 910 -9.85 -5.60 4.58
C ARG A 910 -11.13 -4.98 4.00
N LEU A 911 -12.26 -5.68 4.16
CA LEU A 911 -13.54 -5.33 3.52
C LEU A 911 -14.68 -5.11 4.52
N GLY A 912 -14.48 -5.49 5.79
CA GLY A 912 -15.47 -5.40 6.84
C GLY A 912 -16.26 -6.71 7.08
N PRO A 913 -17.02 -6.80 8.20
CA PRO A 913 -17.70 -8.04 8.61
C PRO A 913 -18.68 -8.60 7.56
N ASN A 914 -19.36 -7.72 6.82
CA ASN A 914 -20.36 -8.09 5.82
C ASN A 914 -19.81 -8.19 4.39
N TYR A 915 -18.50 -8.43 4.19
CA TYR A 915 -17.87 -8.48 2.86
C TYR A 915 -18.55 -9.44 1.86
N ILE A 916 -19.20 -10.50 2.36
CA ILE A 916 -19.93 -11.48 1.55
C ILE A 916 -21.20 -10.90 0.90
N GLN A 917 -21.73 -9.80 1.44
CA GLN A 917 -22.89 -9.09 0.88
C GLN A 917 -22.52 -8.19 -0.31
N LEU A 918 -21.23 -7.90 -0.51
CA LEU A 918 -20.76 -7.12 -1.68
C LEU A 918 -21.15 -7.86 -2.97
N PRO A 919 -21.66 -7.18 -4.01
CA PRO A 919 -22.31 -7.83 -5.16
C PRO A 919 -21.47 -8.89 -5.87
N VAL A 920 -20.14 -8.74 -5.89
CA VAL A 920 -19.22 -9.71 -6.51
C VAL A 920 -18.92 -10.93 -5.63
N ASN A 921 -19.05 -10.80 -4.31
CA ASN A 921 -18.80 -11.87 -3.34
C ASN A 921 -20.08 -12.65 -3.02
N CYS A 922 -21.25 -12.01 -3.18
CA CYS A 922 -22.55 -12.61 -2.92
C CYS A 922 -22.74 -13.93 -3.71
N PRO A 923 -23.18 -15.02 -3.06
CA PRO A 923 -23.47 -16.30 -3.71
C PRO A 923 -24.81 -16.23 -4.47
N TYR A 924 -24.95 -15.30 -5.43
CA TYR A 924 -26.23 -14.92 -6.06
C TYR A 924 -26.96 -16.05 -6.82
N ARG A 925 -26.30 -17.19 -7.04
CA ARG A 925 -26.90 -18.41 -7.62
C ARG A 925 -27.61 -19.30 -6.60
N SER A 926 -27.39 -19.04 -5.31
CA SER A 926 -28.18 -19.55 -4.20
C SER A 926 -28.66 -18.37 -3.35
N ARG A 927 -29.16 -18.63 -2.13
CA ARG A 927 -29.46 -17.57 -1.16
C ARG A 927 -29.06 -18.05 0.24
N ALA A 928 -28.35 -17.20 0.97
CA ALA A 928 -28.02 -17.46 2.36
C ALA A 928 -29.30 -17.38 3.22
N HIS A 929 -29.56 -18.44 3.98
CA HIS A 929 -30.66 -18.55 4.93
C HIS A 929 -30.09 -19.07 6.26
N ASN A 930 -29.76 -18.16 7.18
CA ASN A 930 -29.04 -18.48 8.40
C ASN A 930 -29.46 -17.58 9.58
N THR A 931 -28.80 -17.75 10.73
CA THR A 931 -29.09 -17.01 11.98
C THR A 931 -28.14 -15.83 12.24
N GLN A 932 -27.23 -15.50 11.31
CA GLN A 932 -26.33 -14.34 11.43
C GLN A 932 -27.10 -13.04 11.16
N ARG A 933 -26.76 -11.97 11.89
CA ARG A 933 -27.41 -10.65 11.79
C ARG A 933 -26.40 -9.52 12.00
N ASP A 934 -26.83 -8.32 11.61
CA ASP A 934 -26.21 -7.03 11.90
C ASP A 934 -24.78 -6.88 11.34
N GLY A 935 -23.88 -6.24 12.08
CA GLY A 935 -22.55 -5.86 11.61
C GLY A 935 -22.52 -4.60 10.74
N SER A 936 -21.33 -4.01 10.58
CA SER A 936 -21.16 -2.79 9.77
C SER A 936 -21.52 -3.05 8.30
N MET A 937 -22.13 -2.06 7.64
CA MET A 937 -22.54 -2.08 6.23
C MET A 937 -23.43 -3.28 5.84
N ALA A 938 -24.40 -3.66 6.68
CA ALA A 938 -25.41 -4.67 6.33
C ALA A 938 -26.42 -4.13 5.29
N TYR A 939 -26.50 -4.78 4.13
CA TYR A 939 -27.45 -4.48 3.05
C TYR A 939 -28.66 -5.45 3.05
N ASP A 940 -28.44 -6.73 3.36
CA ASP A 940 -29.48 -7.72 3.70
C ASP A 940 -29.25 -8.20 5.14
N ASN A 941 -30.25 -8.01 6.01
CA ASN A 941 -30.25 -8.49 7.40
C ASN A 941 -31.32 -9.57 7.64
N GLN A 942 -31.78 -10.25 6.58
CA GLN A 942 -32.78 -11.33 6.63
C GLN A 942 -34.14 -10.92 7.25
N GLN A 943 -34.46 -9.62 7.16
CA GLN A 943 -35.70 -8.99 7.63
C GLN A 943 -36.03 -9.35 9.09
N HIS A 944 -37.24 -9.85 9.36
CA HIS A 944 -37.76 -10.18 10.68
C HIS A 944 -37.69 -11.69 10.99
N ALA A 945 -36.88 -12.46 10.25
CA ALA A 945 -36.76 -13.89 10.47
C ALA A 945 -36.09 -14.22 11.83
N PRO A 946 -36.49 -15.31 12.51
CA PRO A 946 -35.83 -15.79 13.73
C PRO A 946 -34.31 -15.87 13.59
N ASN A 947 -33.59 -15.32 14.56
CA ASN A 947 -32.12 -15.25 14.59
C ASN A 947 -31.49 -16.37 15.46
N TYR A 948 -32.23 -17.45 15.73
CA TYR A 948 -31.76 -18.59 16.53
C TYR A 948 -32.22 -19.93 15.95
N PHE A 949 -31.48 -20.99 16.28
CA PHE A 949 -31.74 -22.36 15.82
C PHE A 949 -31.45 -23.38 16.94
N PRO A 950 -32.28 -24.41 17.14
CA PRO A 950 -33.57 -24.65 16.48
C PRO A 950 -34.64 -23.63 16.89
N ASN A 951 -35.70 -23.49 16.09
CA ASN A 951 -36.86 -22.63 16.40
C ASN A 951 -38.17 -23.29 15.97
N SER A 952 -39.28 -22.86 16.58
CA SER A 952 -40.64 -23.35 16.30
C SER A 952 -41.41 -22.50 15.27
N PHE A 953 -40.71 -21.67 14.50
CA PHE A 953 -41.29 -20.63 13.64
C PHE A 953 -41.00 -20.86 12.15
N ASN A 954 -40.72 -22.11 11.77
CA ASN A 954 -40.50 -22.56 10.39
C ASN A 954 -39.34 -21.86 9.65
N TYR A 955 -38.35 -21.30 10.36
CA TYR A 955 -37.19 -20.66 9.73
C TYR A 955 -35.92 -21.53 9.79
N GLY A 956 -35.45 -21.94 8.61
CA GLY A 956 -34.26 -22.79 8.46
C GLY A 956 -34.53 -24.28 8.70
N LYS A 957 -33.89 -25.13 7.88
CA LYS A 957 -33.87 -26.59 8.06
C LYS A 957 -32.51 -27.15 7.65
N THR A 958 -32.05 -28.18 8.33
CA THR A 958 -30.84 -28.92 7.94
C THR A 958 -31.13 -29.91 6.81
N ARG A 959 -30.09 -30.28 6.05
CA ARG A 959 -30.11 -31.30 4.99
C ARG A 959 -29.21 -32.46 5.43
N SER A 960 -29.70 -33.70 5.35
CA SER A 960 -28.92 -34.89 5.72
C SER A 960 -28.11 -35.46 4.55
N ASP A 961 -28.51 -35.17 3.31
CA ASP A 961 -27.86 -35.56 2.06
C ASP A 961 -26.51 -34.85 1.82
N VAL A 962 -26.32 -33.69 2.46
CA VAL A 962 -25.08 -32.89 2.42
C VAL A 962 -24.13 -33.19 3.58
N LYS A 963 -24.38 -34.23 4.39
CA LYS A 963 -23.48 -34.64 5.48
C LYS A 963 -22.05 -34.86 4.96
N ASP A 964 -21.08 -34.33 5.70
CA ASP A 964 -19.64 -34.50 5.45
C ASP A 964 -19.20 -35.96 5.61
N ASN A 965 -18.17 -36.35 4.86
CA ASN A 965 -17.56 -37.67 4.98
C ASN A 965 -16.76 -37.80 6.29
N VAL A 966 -17.19 -38.75 7.13
CA VAL A 966 -16.48 -39.15 8.35
C VAL A 966 -15.21 -39.91 7.98
N PHE A 967 -14.09 -39.51 8.57
CA PHE A 967 -12.79 -40.18 8.50
C PHE A 967 -12.23 -40.36 9.92
N GLN A 968 -11.33 -41.33 10.11
CA GLN A 968 -10.65 -41.55 11.38
C GLN A 968 -9.27 -40.88 11.37
N THR A 969 -8.84 -40.39 12.54
CA THR A 969 -7.49 -39.88 12.80
C THR A 969 -6.91 -40.65 13.98
N VAL A 970 -5.67 -41.11 13.87
CA VAL A 970 -4.97 -41.86 14.93
C VAL A 970 -3.60 -41.23 15.15
N GLY A 971 -3.27 -41.01 16.42
CA GLY A 971 -2.04 -40.33 16.86
C GLY A 971 -2.34 -39.40 18.03
N ASP A 972 -1.30 -39.01 18.76
CA ASP A 972 -1.41 -38.03 19.83
C ASP A 972 -1.68 -36.63 19.25
N VAL A 973 -2.11 -35.72 20.13
CA VAL A 973 -2.28 -34.30 19.76
C VAL A 973 -0.99 -33.57 20.09
N ASP A 974 -0.19 -33.27 19.07
CA ASP A 974 1.13 -32.65 19.25
C ASP A 974 1.57 -31.82 18.02
N ARG A 975 2.66 -31.06 18.17
CA ARG A 975 3.30 -30.24 17.13
C ARG A 975 4.32 -31.08 16.36
N TYR A 976 3.82 -31.96 15.49
CA TYR A 976 4.68 -32.81 14.67
C TYR A 976 5.49 -32.00 13.65
N GLU A 977 6.79 -31.88 13.91
CA GLU A 977 7.77 -31.36 12.96
C GLU A 977 7.88 -32.26 11.72
N SER A 978 8.23 -31.64 10.60
CA SER A 978 8.41 -32.28 9.29
C SER A 978 9.82 -32.06 8.74
N GLY A 979 10.81 -31.91 9.63
CA GLY A 979 12.21 -31.70 9.27
C GLY A 979 12.86 -32.89 8.56
N ASP A 980 12.48 -34.11 8.97
CA ASP A 980 12.98 -35.37 8.40
C ASP A 980 12.28 -35.77 7.08
N ASP A 981 11.19 -35.09 6.69
CA ASP A 981 10.53 -35.33 5.40
C ASP A 981 11.48 -34.99 4.25
N ASN A 982 11.57 -35.88 3.26
CA ASN A 982 12.50 -35.76 2.13
C ASN A 982 12.29 -34.47 1.33
N ASN A 983 13.35 -33.65 1.30
CA ASN A 983 13.38 -32.31 0.69
C ASN A 983 14.18 -32.22 -0.62
N TYR A 984 14.74 -33.32 -1.11
CA TYR A 984 15.74 -33.29 -2.20
C TYR A 984 15.37 -34.13 -3.43
N GLU A 985 14.55 -35.16 -3.27
CA GLU A 985 14.27 -36.13 -4.34
C GLU A 985 13.41 -35.56 -5.47
N GLN A 986 12.23 -35.00 -5.17
CA GLN A 986 11.42 -34.36 -6.22
C GLN A 986 12.13 -33.14 -6.87
N PRO A 987 12.87 -32.29 -6.14
CA PRO A 987 13.80 -31.32 -6.74
C PRO A 987 14.83 -31.93 -7.70
N ARG A 988 15.41 -33.09 -7.35
CA ARG A 988 16.35 -33.80 -8.23
C ARG A 988 15.66 -34.34 -9.49
N VAL A 989 14.46 -34.90 -9.36
CA VAL A 989 13.65 -35.32 -10.50
C VAL A 989 13.30 -34.13 -11.40
N PHE A 990 12.96 -32.97 -10.82
CA PHE A 990 12.73 -31.73 -11.56
C PHE A 990 13.97 -31.29 -12.35
N TRP A 991 15.15 -31.27 -11.70
CA TRP A 991 16.43 -30.98 -12.35
C TRP A 991 16.74 -31.96 -13.49
N GLU A 992 16.74 -33.27 -13.21
CA GLU A 992 17.22 -34.30 -14.13
C GLU A 992 16.25 -34.63 -15.28
N LYS A 993 14.93 -34.60 -15.03
CA LYS A 993 13.92 -35.17 -15.93
C LYS A 993 12.98 -34.11 -16.54
N ILE A 994 12.83 -32.94 -15.92
CA ILE A 994 11.88 -31.90 -16.36
C ILE A 994 12.59 -30.72 -17.04
N LEU A 995 13.76 -30.32 -16.56
CA LEU A 995 14.54 -29.24 -17.17
C LEU A 995 15.46 -29.78 -18.29
N ASP A 996 15.44 -29.13 -19.45
CA ASP A 996 16.47 -29.28 -20.48
C ASP A 996 17.78 -28.53 -20.11
N THR A 997 18.84 -28.75 -20.88
CA THR A 997 20.17 -28.14 -20.64
C THR A 997 20.12 -26.60 -20.59
N GLY A 998 19.35 -25.95 -21.46
CA GLY A 998 19.25 -24.50 -21.49
C GLY A 998 18.41 -23.94 -20.33
N ALA A 999 17.37 -24.65 -19.93
CA ALA A 999 16.58 -24.31 -18.74
C ALA A 999 17.39 -24.45 -17.45
N ARG A 1000 18.25 -25.47 -17.35
CA ARG A 1000 19.23 -25.63 -16.25
C ARG A 1000 20.23 -24.48 -16.20
N GLU A 1001 20.77 -24.07 -17.35
CA GLU A 1001 21.70 -22.96 -17.45
C GLU A 1001 21.06 -21.63 -17.00
N ARG A 1002 19.88 -21.29 -17.55
CA ARG A 1002 19.13 -20.10 -17.15
C ARG A 1002 18.78 -20.10 -15.67
N MET A 1003 18.39 -21.25 -15.11
CA MET A 1003 18.15 -21.39 -13.68
C MET A 1003 19.40 -21.08 -12.85
N CYS A 1004 20.57 -21.60 -13.24
CA CYS A 1004 21.82 -21.31 -12.54
C CYS A 1004 22.20 -19.81 -12.62
N GLN A 1005 21.98 -19.18 -13.78
CA GLN A 1005 22.17 -17.73 -13.97
C GLN A 1005 21.23 -16.90 -13.08
N ASN A 1006 19.94 -17.28 -13.02
CA ASN A 1006 18.95 -16.63 -12.16
C ASN A 1006 19.31 -16.74 -10.67
N PHE A 1007 19.79 -17.91 -10.22
CA PHE A 1007 20.27 -18.08 -8.85
C PHE A 1007 21.53 -17.29 -8.57
N ALA A 1008 22.53 -17.33 -9.46
CA ALA A 1008 23.78 -16.59 -9.27
C ALA A 1008 23.53 -15.08 -9.13
N GLY A 1009 22.70 -14.49 -10.01
CA GLY A 1009 22.36 -13.07 -9.96
C GLY A 1009 21.59 -12.63 -8.71
N ALA A 1010 20.85 -13.51 -8.04
CA ALA A 1010 20.09 -13.18 -6.84
C ALA A 1010 20.85 -13.53 -5.53
N LEU A 1011 21.58 -14.65 -5.51
CA LEU A 1011 22.31 -15.15 -4.35
C LEU A 1011 23.70 -14.53 -4.23
N GLY A 1012 24.33 -14.11 -5.33
CA GLY A 1012 25.72 -13.63 -5.35
C GLY A 1012 25.97 -12.34 -4.56
N GLY A 1013 24.92 -11.59 -4.21
CA GLY A 1013 24.99 -10.42 -3.33
C GLY A 1013 24.71 -10.72 -1.84
N CYS A 1014 24.37 -11.95 -1.47
CA CYS A 1014 24.10 -12.33 -0.09
C CYS A 1014 25.40 -12.57 0.69
N HIS A 1015 25.32 -12.56 2.03
CA HIS A 1015 26.46 -12.87 2.89
C HIS A 1015 27.02 -14.29 2.64
N ASP A 1016 28.35 -14.45 2.76
CA ASP A 1016 29.08 -15.70 2.47
C ASP A 1016 28.49 -16.96 3.11
N PHE A 1017 27.98 -16.88 4.34
CA PHE A 1017 27.39 -18.03 5.04
C PHE A 1017 26.07 -18.49 4.41
N ILE A 1018 25.25 -17.54 3.93
CA ILE A 1018 24.01 -17.81 3.19
C ILE A 1018 24.35 -18.43 1.83
N VAL A 1019 25.31 -17.84 1.11
CA VAL A 1019 25.79 -18.38 -0.18
C VAL A 1019 26.32 -19.81 -0.01
N ALA A 1020 27.16 -20.06 0.98
CA ALA A 1020 27.71 -21.38 1.25
C ALA A 1020 26.63 -22.42 1.59
N GLY A 1021 25.69 -22.07 2.46
CA GLY A 1021 24.60 -22.97 2.86
C GLY A 1021 23.63 -23.29 1.71
N MET A 1022 23.24 -22.28 0.92
CA MET A 1022 22.40 -22.51 -0.27
C MET A 1022 23.09 -23.36 -1.33
N LEU A 1023 24.40 -23.18 -1.55
CA LEU A 1023 25.19 -24.04 -2.45
C LEU A 1023 25.27 -25.49 -1.97
N ASP A 1024 25.30 -25.76 -0.66
CA ASP A 1024 25.22 -27.11 -0.10
C ASP A 1024 23.85 -27.76 -0.38
N HIS A 1025 22.75 -27.02 -0.17
CA HIS A 1025 21.40 -27.51 -0.56
C HIS A 1025 21.29 -27.81 -2.06
N PHE A 1026 21.82 -26.94 -2.94
CA PHE A 1026 21.83 -27.18 -4.38
C PHE A 1026 22.69 -28.41 -4.75
N THR A 1027 23.79 -28.65 -4.03
CA THR A 1027 24.64 -29.84 -4.20
C THR A 1027 23.92 -31.12 -3.77
N LYS A 1028 23.16 -31.08 -2.67
CA LYS A 1028 22.29 -32.19 -2.19
C LYS A 1028 21.17 -32.51 -3.19
N VAL A 1029 20.61 -31.51 -3.86
CA VAL A 1029 19.71 -31.72 -5.01
C VAL A 1029 20.48 -32.42 -6.14
N HIS A 1030 21.56 -31.83 -6.66
CA HIS A 1030 22.43 -32.45 -7.67
C HIS A 1030 23.83 -31.79 -7.72
N PRO A 1031 24.96 -32.54 -7.76
CA PRO A 1031 26.30 -31.96 -7.70
C PRO A 1031 26.61 -30.93 -8.81
N ASP A 1032 26.21 -31.20 -10.05
CA ASP A 1032 26.36 -30.27 -11.19
C ASP A 1032 25.58 -28.95 -11.00
N PHE A 1033 24.46 -28.97 -10.26
CA PHE A 1033 23.66 -27.77 -10.01
C PHE A 1033 24.40 -26.83 -9.04
N GLY A 1034 24.82 -27.34 -7.88
CA GLY A 1034 25.62 -26.57 -6.92
C GLY A 1034 26.94 -26.07 -7.52
N ALA A 1035 27.63 -26.91 -8.31
CA ALA A 1035 28.88 -26.53 -8.97
C ALA A 1035 28.70 -25.38 -9.98
N ARG A 1036 27.64 -25.40 -10.80
CA ARG A 1036 27.36 -24.33 -11.79
C ARG A 1036 27.01 -23.00 -11.14
N VAL A 1037 26.13 -23.00 -10.14
CA VAL A 1037 25.77 -21.76 -9.42
C VAL A 1037 27.02 -21.16 -8.76
N LYS A 1038 27.85 -21.98 -8.12
CA LYS A 1038 29.12 -21.54 -7.52
C LYS A 1038 30.07 -20.92 -8.55
N ALA A 1039 30.24 -21.55 -9.70
CA ALA A 1039 31.13 -21.04 -10.76
C ALA A 1039 30.65 -19.69 -11.33
N LEU A 1040 29.33 -19.49 -11.48
CA LEU A 1040 28.75 -18.24 -11.96
C LEU A 1040 28.92 -17.10 -10.94
N ILE A 1041 28.66 -17.35 -9.64
CA ILE A 1041 28.89 -16.37 -8.58
C ILE A 1041 30.37 -15.97 -8.54
N GLN A 1042 31.30 -16.95 -8.59
CA GLN A 1042 32.74 -16.68 -8.62
C GLN A 1042 33.20 -15.90 -9.86
N ALA A 1043 32.53 -16.05 -11.00
CA ALA A 1043 32.79 -15.26 -12.19
C ALA A 1043 32.32 -13.81 -12.03
N GLN A 1044 31.14 -13.59 -11.45
CA GLN A 1044 30.59 -12.25 -11.15
C GLN A 1044 31.49 -11.47 -10.19
N THR A 1045 31.97 -12.09 -9.10
CA THR A 1045 32.89 -11.44 -8.16
C THR A 1045 34.19 -10.98 -8.82
N ARG A 1046 34.69 -11.72 -9.83
CA ARG A 1046 35.92 -11.39 -10.57
C ARG A 1046 35.75 -10.31 -11.64
N SER A 1047 34.53 -9.97 -12.03
CA SER A 1047 34.25 -8.85 -12.95
C SER A 1047 34.00 -7.51 -12.23
N HIS A 1048 34.00 -7.50 -10.89
CA HIS A 1048 33.83 -6.32 -10.05
C HIS A 1048 35.10 -5.93 -9.27
N ILE A 1049 36.22 -6.61 -9.55
CA ILE A 1049 37.59 -6.32 -9.08
C ILE A 1049 38.43 -5.93 -10.30
#